data_AF-A0A8J4SGW9-F1
#
_entry.id   AF-A0A8J4SGW9-F1
#
_cell.length_a   1.000
_cell.length_b   1.000
_cell.length_c   1.000
_cell.angle_alpha   90.00
_cell.angle_beta   90.00
_cell.angle_gamma   90.00
#
_symmetry.space_group_name_H-M   'P 1'
#
loop_
_entity.id
_entity.type
_entity.pdbx_description
1 polymer ?
#
loop_
_entity_poly.entity_id
_entity_poly.type
_entity_poly.pdbx_seq_one_letter_code
_entity_poly.pdbx_strand_id
1 'polypeptide(L)'
;MTGVWSAHVTKEGRTYYYNRSTKQSAWEKPADFDGDETTAAPVPSTASSSKKPDWEELWDPKNERAYYYNRVTRKTQWQKPENVEIKPHAGATAAREKRHEKHSKKDKKKSGLLIATEDGEEKKEETEQEAKQETEEHIKTKIEDEVSQTNGQEPTHQKKKKKKSRRERVEVETQRKRRRQENEKRLIIWDDEEQGNDSKGIQEKDTEDGKEAVRLLQELSKTDAIMEANVLAVINGFLRAHNESNGPEILVEKLSSSYRGHAQMIGLVASWLDTLPVSTTALENKMTFDVSEGAVIANKGASWNPAEEILYSHLKDMINDNYDPKLVSNVLSGSAVEPEWLTQMLNDRKWRLMLIELAETHKTCTLLQYAIRRISEAGHHKEIASITSANAFFPVFSGVLVDAFSRIPFASEEDVAEDIAALNKVCCQSAHSYIYAQELLCSMDDKLYLMQKDAGESSTEYTHIRMVRSKFNRVRGELQETASSRFGAKVVPFHILRRRYIYDAKPKFCDAILSIVKTKKCSEMGAETLAKEFQVSKMLPPVAHLRDPMVLSSLLDRLFNPSDSISPAFVQNCVFLLAYAASTKDERSLLQTGVASSSDQVEVDDDGVESTKKALAEASAICKSDHTLGYNMNQSGVVDKLISVMSVPVVSMGVLHWLEVILTSPGFFSSTPLHICFPSLLRILKASIKLHVAQWPIAFGVLVTSLRLHSEVNPVKALELKRETLRCMVYMITSGYVLPVLEFVFTNTLELDQALLRNFITMLFARIAPPFSPKFVVALTKILTHPKVQTAIKSCPPESKTKLRGFVSFCKKSPGMLSSDQLHSLTVTQDGRD
;
A
#
# COMPACT_ATOMS: atom_id res chain seq x y z
N MET A 1 0.61 -10.21 -57.93
CA MET A 1 1.94 -9.75 -58.38
C MET A 1 1.96 -8.25 -58.14
N THR A 2 2.95 -7.63 -57.53
CA THR A 2 4.17 -8.13 -56.82
C THR A 2 4.42 -7.18 -55.62
N GLY A 3 5.44 -7.43 -54.78
CA GLY A 3 5.75 -6.55 -53.62
C GLY A 3 5.77 -7.23 -52.25
N VAL A 4 6.36 -8.41 -52.15
CA VAL A 4 6.51 -9.16 -50.87
C VAL A 4 7.76 -8.73 -50.08
N TRP A 5 8.71 -8.11 -50.78
CA TRP A 5 10.01 -7.66 -50.27
C TRP A 5 10.02 -6.15 -49.99
N SER A 6 10.79 -5.72 -48.99
CA SER A 6 10.93 -4.31 -48.59
C SER A 6 12.39 -3.99 -48.24
N ALA A 7 12.94 -2.88 -48.73
CA ALA A 7 14.32 -2.50 -48.48
C ALA A 7 14.46 -1.68 -47.18
N HIS A 8 15.48 -1.99 -46.38
CA HIS A 8 15.83 -1.34 -45.11
C HIS A 8 17.34 -1.11 -45.04
N VAL A 9 17.79 -0.06 -44.36
CA VAL A 9 19.22 0.30 -44.25
C VAL A 9 19.70 0.13 -42.81
N THR A 10 20.87 -0.49 -42.61
CA THR A 10 21.49 -0.63 -41.29
C THR A 10 22.09 0.67 -40.76
N LYS A 11 22.49 0.67 -39.48
CA LYS A 11 23.22 1.80 -38.87
C LYS A 11 24.58 2.07 -39.54
N GLU A 12 25.14 1.09 -40.24
CA GLU A 12 26.37 1.17 -41.04
C GLU A 12 26.12 1.59 -42.51
N GLY A 13 24.87 1.91 -42.88
CA GLY A 13 24.54 2.38 -44.23
C GLY A 13 24.36 1.29 -45.29
N ARG A 14 24.39 0.00 -44.93
CA ARG A 14 24.18 -1.11 -45.89
C ARG A 14 22.69 -1.44 -46.02
N THR A 15 22.20 -1.56 -47.25
CA THR A 15 20.81 -1.93 -47.55
C THR A 15 20.62 -3.46 -47.51
N TYR A 16 19.51 -3.92 -46.95
CA TYR A 16 19.03 -5.30 -47.04
C TYR A 16 17.53 -5.33 -47.36
N TYR A 17 17.08 -6.45 -47.93
CA TYR A 17 15.71 -6.68 -48.38
C TYR A 17 15.04 -7.70 -47.45
N TYR A 18 13.86 -7.36 -46.94
CA TYR A 18 13.10 -8.19 -45.99
C TYR A 18 11.77 -8.64 -46.58
N ASN A 19 11.55 -9.95 -46.63
CA ASN A 19 10.30 -10.58 -47.07
C ASN A 19 9.31 -10.66 -45.90
N ARG A 20 8.16 -9.98 -46.02
CA ARG A 20 7.18 -9.94 -44.92
C ARG A 20 6.42 -11.25 -44.70
N SER A 21 6.37 -12.12 -45.72
CA SER A 21 5.64 -13.40 -45.69
C SER A 21 6.51 -14.56 -45.20
N THR A 22 7.71 -14.73 -45.75
CA THR A 22 8.65 -15.82 -45.36
C THR A 22 9.52 -15.45 -44.16
N LYS A 23 9.47 -14.21 -43.69
CA LYS A 23 10.29 -13.63 -42.60
C LYS A 23 11.80 -13.58 -42.87
N GLN A 24 12.23 -13.90 -44.09
CA GLN A 24 13.64 -13.92 -44.49
C GLN A 24 14.18 -12.52 -44.81
N SER A 25 15.49 -12.34 -44.58
CA SER A 25 16.27 -11.16 -44.96
C SER A 25 17.39 -11.56 -45.91
N ALA A 26 17.53 -10.85 -47.03
CA ALA A 26 18.61 -11.02 -47.99
C ALA A 26 19.37 -9.68 -48.18
N TRP A 27 20.69 -9.73 -48.35
CA TRP A 27 21.50 -8.53 -48.60
C TRP A 27 21.53 -8.15 -50.10
N GLU A 28 21.30 -9.12 -50.97
CA GLU A 28 21.18 -8.94 -52.42
C GLU A 28 19.74 -8.64 -52.82
N LYS A 29 19.55 -7.87 -53.91
CA LYS A 29 18.23 -7.45 -54.42
C LYS A 29 17.48 -8.67 -55.00
N PRO A 30 16.34 -9.09 -54.42
CA PRO A 30 15.56 -10.22 -54.92
C PRO A 30 15.00 -9.95 -56.33
N ALA A 31 14.82 -11.00 -57.13
CA ALA A 31 14.33 -10.89 -58.50
C ALA A 31 12.95 -10.19 -58.62
N ASP A 32 12.07 -10.36 -57.63
CA ASP A 32 10.74 -9.74 -57.57
C ASP A 32 10.73 -8.33 -56.94
N PHE A 33 11.87 -7.63 -56.88
CA PHE A 33 11.96 -6.28 -56.32
C PHE A 33 11.81 -5.19 -57.39
N ASP A 34 10.55 -4.91 -57.74
CA ASP A 34 10.12 -3.86 -58.66
C ASP A 34 10.42 -2.45 -58.09
N GLY A 35 11.66 -1.99 -58.26
CA GLY A 35 12.08 -0.68 -57.78
C GLY A 35 13.52 -0.31 -58.17
N ASP A 36 13.66 0.33 -59.34
CA ASP A 36 14.64 1.40 -59.59
C ASP A 36 14.29 2.12 -60.91
N GLU A 37 14.17 3.46 -60.90
CA GLU A 37 14.40 4.32 -62.08
C GLU A 37 14.50 5.80 -61.66
N THR A 38 15.21 6.61 -62.45
CA THR A 38 15.66 7.96 -62.06
C THR A 38 15.43 9.01 -63.15
N THR A 39 15.41 10.28 -62.76
CA THR A 39 15.59 11.50 -63.61
C THR A 39 14.64 11.75 -64.78
N ALA A 40 13.85 12.85 -64.68
CA ALA A 40 13.87 13.97 -65.63
C ALA A 40 12.95 15.14 -65.16
N ALA A 41 13.21 16.34 -65.66
CA ALA A 41 12.37 17.54 -65.55
C ALA A 41 12.25 18.18 -66.97
N PRO A 42 11.26 19.05 -67.29
CA PRO A 42 11.18 20.39 -66.68
C PRO A 42 9.77 21.00 -66.44
N VAL A 43 9.82 22.19 -65.84
CA VAL A 43 8.81 23.22 -65.51
C VAL A 43 8.02 23.81 -66.72
N PRO A 44 7.01 24.73 -66.59
CA PRO A 44 6.59 25.54 -65.41
C PRO A 44 5.07 25.76 -65.13
N SER A 45 4.73 26.23 -63.92
CA SER A 45 4.13 27.60 -63.71
C SER A 45 3.73 27.95 -62.26
N THR A 46 4.22 29.11 -61.80
CA THR A 46 3.62 30.08 -60.82
C THR A 46 2.88 29.63 -59.55
N ALA A 47 3.52 29.82 -58.39
CA ALA A 47 3.01 30.62 -57.24
C ALA A 47 4.15 30.88 -56.23
N SER A 48 4.00 31.85 -55.30
CA SER A 48 5.13 32.45 -54.56
C SER A 48 5.15 32.24 -53.02
N SER A 49 6.29 32.62 -52.42
CA SER A 49 6.56 32.96 -51.00
C SER A 49 7.06 31.88 -50.00
N SER A 50 8.36 31.98 -49.72
CA SER A 50 9.06 31.88 -48.41
C SER A 50 8.44 31.13 -47.21
N LYS A 51 9.17 30.16 -46.66
CA LYS A 51 9.03 29.67 -45.26
C LYS A 51 10.40 29.47 -44.61
N LYS A 52 10.52 29.80 -43.31
CA LYS A 52 11.74 29.63 -42.49
C LYS A 52 11.95 28.16 -42.09
N PRO A 53 13.19 27.70 -41.84
CA PRO A 53 13.45 26.43 -41.16
C PRO A 53 13.18 26.54 -39.66
N ASP A 54 12.56 25.50 -39.08
CA ASP A 54 12.13 25.47 -37.67
C ASP A 54 13.13 24.63 -36.85
N TRP A 55 13.83 25.25 -35.89
CA TRP A 55 14.82 24.61 -35.03
C TRP A 55 14.35 24.55 -33.57
N GLU A 56 14.65 23.44 -32.91
CA GLU A 56 14.33 23.20 -31.50
C GLU A 56 15.60 22.90 -30.70
N GLU A 57 15.68 23.41 -29.48
CA GLU A 57 16.76 23.12 -28.54
C GLU A 57 16.38 21.89 -27.67
N LEU A 58 17.28 20.92 -27.57
CA LEU A 58 17.09 19.66 -26.85
C LEU A 58 18.29 19.38 -25.95
N TRP A 59 18.09 18.71 -24.82
CA TRP A 59 19.14 18.37 -23.87
C TRP A 59 19.61 16.93 -24.03
N ASP A 60 20.92 16.69 -24.09
CA ASP A 60 21.49 15.36 -23.96
C ASP A 60 21.91 15.09 -22.49
N PRO A 61 21.24 14.16 -21.79
CA PRO A 61 21.59 13.82 -20.41
C PRO A 61 22.87 12.99 -20.26
N LYS A 62 23.48 12.48 -21.35
CA LYS A 62 24.79 11.80 -21.29
C LYS A 62 25.97 12.76 -21.33
N ASN A 63 25.81 13.87 -22.06
CA ASN A 63 26.88 14.85 -22.30
C ASN A 63 26.66 16.19 -21.54
N GLU A 64 25.64 16.25 -20.68
CA GLU A 64 25.15 17.45 -19.96
C GLU A 64 25.15 18.73 -20.82
N ARG A 65 24.69 18.63 -22.07
CA ARG A 65 24.76 19.73 -23.04
C ARG A 65 23.54 19.80 -23.94
N ALA A 66 23.15 21.02 -24.29
CA ALA A 66 22.12 21.29 -25.28
C ALA A 66 22.64 21.10 -26.72
N TYR A 67 21.79 20.55 -27.58
CA TYR A 67 21.97 20.47 -29.03
C TYR A 67 20.72 21.00 -29.75
N TYR A 68 20.90 21.40 -31.00
CA TYR A 68 19.87 21.98 -31.84
C TYR A 68 19.44 20.99 -32.92
N TYR A 69 18.14 20.75 -33.05
CA TYR A 69 17.55 19.82 -34.01
C TYR A 69 16.68 20.56 -35.02
N ASN A 70 16.94 20.33 -36.31
CA ASN A 70 16.13 20.86 -37.39
C ASN A 70 15.04 19.85 -37.78
N ARG A 71 13.77 20.20 -37.56
CA ARG A 71 12.66 19.27 -37.82
C ARG A 71 12.38 19.02 -39.31
N VAL A 72 12.88 19.87 -40.19
CA VAL A 72 12.71 19.77 -41.65
C VAL A 72 13.81 18.89 -42.26
N THR A 73 15.07 19.10 -41.89
CA THR A 73 16.23 18.36 -42.44
C THR A 73 16.63 17.13 -41.61
N ARG A 74 16.05 16.96 -40.42
CA ARG A 74 16.38 15.93 -39.42
C ARG A 74 17.85 15.91 -38.97
N LYS A 75 18.57 17.03 -39.13
CA LYS A 75 19.97 17.16 -38.67
C LYS A 75 20.04 17.73 -37.25
N THR A 76 21.01 17.22 -36.47
CA THR A 76 21.37 17.68 -35.12
C THR A 76 22.74 18.37 -35.14
N GLN A 77 22.92 19.46 -34.38
CA GLN A 77 24.22 20.12 -34.21
C GLN A 77 24.42 20.71 -32.81
N TRP A 78 25.66 20.72 -32.32
CA TRP A 78 26.05 21.19 -30.97
C TRP A 78 26.33 22.70 -30.88
N GLN A 79 26.46 23.37 -32.03
CA GLN A 79 26.61 24.82 -32.14
C GLN A 79 25.26 25.44 -32.55
N LYS A 80 24.95 26.62 -32.03
CA LYS A 80 23.70 27.31 -32.33
C LYS A 80 23.72 27.84 -33.78
N PRO A 81 22.76 27.48 -34.64
CA PRO A 81 22.69 28.04 -35.99
C PRO A 81 22.38 29.54 -35.92
N GLU A 82 23.14 30.35 -36.67
CA GLU A 82 22.98 31.80 -36.70
C GLU A 82 21.73 32.23 -37.50
N ASN A 83 21.13 33.36 -37.10
CA ASN A 83 20.02 34.01 -37.78
C ASN A 83 18.74 33.16 -37.97
N VAL A 84 18.45 32.21 -37.08
CA VAL A 84 17.16 31.50 -37.03
C VAL A 84 16.50 31.57 -35.66
N GLU A 85 15.18 31.63 -35.63
CA GLU A 85 14.36 31.51 -34.41
C GLU A 85 14.42 30.05 -33.90
N ILE A 86 14.77 29.88 -32.62
CA ILE A 86 14.87 28.57 -31.98
C ILE A 86 13.87 28.50 -30.84
N LYS A 87 13.09 27.42 -30.79
CA LYS A 87 12.10 27.18 -29.72
C LYS A 87 12.80 26.55 -28.50
N PRO A 88 12.80 27.21 -27.33
CA PRO A 88 13.47 26.70 -26.13
C PRO A 88 12.66 25.59 -25.46
N HIS A 89 13.34 24.62 -24.85
CA HIS A 89 12.70 23.50 -24.15
C HIS A 89 12.09 23.93 -22.80
N ALA A 90 10.82 23.60 -22.58
CA ALA A 90 10.01 24.08 -21.45
C ALA A 90 10.44 23.59 -20.04
N GLY A 91 11.48 22.77 -19.93
CA GLY A 91 12.03 22.31 -18.64
C GLY A 91 13.14 23.20 -18.04
N ALA A 92 13.75 24.10 -18.81
CA ALA A 92 15.01 24.76 -18.41
C ALA A 92 14.89 25.84 -17.32
N THR A 93 13.73 26.49 -17.19
CA THR A 93 13.51 27.59 -16.23
C THR A 93 13.60 27.14 -14.78
N ALA A 94 12.87 26.08 -14.42
CA ALA A 94 12.80 25.54 -13.06
C ALA A 94 14.14 24.99 -12.53
N ALA A 95 15.08 24.65 -13.41
CA ALA A 95 16.45 24.26 -13.04
C ALA A 95 17.35 25.48 -12.76
N ARG A 96 17.14 26.59 -13.48
CA ARG A 96 17.93 27.83 -13.38
C ARG A 96 17.63 28.59 -12.08
N GLU A 97 16.37 28.69 -11.68
CA GLU A 97 15.94 29.32 -10.42
C GLU A 97 16.50 28.58 -9.20
N LYS A 98 16.42 27.25 -9.18
CA LYS A 98 16.94 26.39 -8.10
C LYS A 98 18.47 26.46 -7.94
N ARG A 99 19.22 26.93 -8.94
CA ARG A 99 20.67 27.20 -8.81
C ARG A 99 20.95 28.58 -8.21
N HIS A 100 20.21 29.63 -8.59
CA HIS A 100 20.40 30.98 -8.03
C HIS A 100 20.13 31.05 -6.52
N GLU A 101 19.08 30.41 -6.02
CA GLU A 101 18.74 30.50 -4.58
C GLU A 101 19.72 29.73 -3.68
N LYS A 102 20.39 28.69 -4.21
CA LYS A 102 21.47 27.98 -3.49
C LYS A 102 22.76 28.80 -3.38
N HIS A 103 23.05 29.70 -4.32
CA HIS A 103 24.22 30.59 -4.22
C HIS A 103 23.98 31.70 -3.19
N SER A 104 22.86 32.42 -3.31
CA SER A 104 22.54 33.59 -2.47
C SER A 104 22.59 33.31 -0.95
N LYS A 105 22.27 32.08 -0.52
CA LYS A 105 22.29 31.66 0.89
C LYS A 105 23.67 31.21 1.40
N LYS A 106 24.69 31.05 0.55
CA LYS A 106 26.05 30.66 0.94
C LYS A 106 26.96 31.88 1.17
N ASP A 107 26.83 32.90 0.33
CA ASP A 107 27.77 34.03 0.29
C ASP A 107 27.58 35.04 1.46
N LYS A 108 26.40 35.04 2.11
CA LYS A 108 26.12 35.87 3.30
C LYS A 108 26.79 35.43 4.61
N LYS A 109 27.56 34.32 4.63
CA LYS A 109 28.21 33.80 5.86
C LYS A 109 29.75 33.77 5.82
N LYS A 110 30.38 34.39 4.81
CA LYS A 110 31.86 34.51 4.72
C LYS A 110 32.40 35.91 4.36
N SER A 111 31.57 36.96 4.44
CA SER A 111 32.02 38.35 4.42
C SER A 111 32.59 38.75 5.80
N GLY A 112 33.77 38.23 6.13
CA GLY A 112 34.49 38.53 7.37
C GLY A 112 35.94 38.07 7.30
N LEU A 113 36.86 39.00 7.56
CA LEU A 113 38.30 38.95 7.20
C LEU A 113 38.60 39.03 5.69
N LEU A 114 39.77 39.60 5.37
CA LEU A 114 40.19 40.13 4.05
C LEU A 114 41.68 39.84 3.79
N ILE A 115 42.16 40.28 2.62
CA ILE A 115 43.58 40.56 2.23
C ILE A 115 44.38 39.39 1.60
N ALA A 116 44.58 39.52 0.26
CA ALA A 116 45.81 39.38 -0.57
C ALA A 116 46.74 38.14 -0.43
N THR A 117 47.62 37.79 -1.38
CA THR A 117 48.15 38.48 -2.61
C THR A 117 48.23 37.53 -3.84
N GLU A 118 48.69 38.09 -4.97
CA GLU A 118 49.51 37.46 -6.04
C GLU A 118 50.64 36.53 -5.50
N ASP A 119 51.32 35.64 -6.23
CA ASP A 119 51.31 35.20 -7.66
C ASP A 119 52.02 33.81 -7.78
N GLY A 120 52.01 33.13 -8.93
CA GLY A 120 52.93 32.00 -9.22
C GLY A 120 52.47 30.97 -10.27
N GLU A 121 53.40 30.49 -11.12
CA GLU A 121 53.11 29.71 -12.35
C GLU A 121 53.54 28.22 -12.34
N GLU A 122 52.97 27.49 -13.31
CA GLU A 122 53.60 26.45 -14.18
C GLU A 122 53.68 24.94 -13.82
N LYS A 123 53.33 24.12 -14.86
CA LYS A 123 53.83 22.75 -15.21
C LYS A 123 53.42 21.59 -14.27
N LYS A 124 53.35 20.29 -14.64
CA LYS A 124 53.33 19.42 -15.87
C LYS A 124 52.96 18.00 -15.34
N GLU A 125 52.44 16.97 -16.03
CA GLU A 125 51.84 16.66 -17.35
C GLU A 125 50.87 15.45 -17.11
N GLU A 126 49.77 15.20 -17.83
CA GLU A 126 49.55 14.85 -19.26
C GLU A 126 49.89 13.37 -19.61
N THR A 127 48.82 12.58 -19.89
CA THR A 127 48.64 11.56 -20.98
C THR A 127 49.55 10.31 -21.04
N GLU A 128 49.37 9.24 -21.85
CA GLU A 128 48.29 8.58 -22.67
C GLU A 128 48.72 7.09 -22.89
N GLN A 129 48.02 6.12 -23.53
CA GLN A 129 46.77 5.97 -24.30
C GLN A 129 46.14 4.58 -23.95
N GLU A 130 44.94 4.16 -24.39
CA GLU A 130 44.60 3.38 -25.61
C GLU A 130 45.70 2.47 -26.23
N ALA A 131 45.43 1.36 -26.95
CA ALA A 131 44.29 0.42 -27.06
C ALA A 131 44.71 -0.75 -28.01
N LYS A 132 43.76 -1.67 -28.31
CA LYS A 132 43.81 -2.75 -29.33
C LYS A 132 44.61 -3.99 -28.89
N GLN A 133 44.45 -5.18 -29.51
CA GLN A 133 43.71 -5.55 -30.73
C GLN A 133 43.31 -7.04 -30.69
N GLU A 134 42.29 -7.47 -31.46
CA GLU A 134 42.39 -8.71 -32.26
C GLU A 134 41.29 -8.89 -33.33
N THR A 135 41.60 -9.77 -34.30
CA THR A 135 40.94 -10.19 -35.55
C THR A 135 41.64 -11.49 -35.98
N GLU A 136 41.08 -12.50 -36.66
CA GLU A 136 40.06 -12.52 -37.71
C GLU A 136 39.62 -13.99 -38.00
N GLU A 137 38.33 -14.25 -38.30
CA GLU A 137 37.78 -15.26 -39.28
C GLU A 137 38.22 -16.78 -39.25
N HIS A 138 37.60 -17.81 -39.90
CA HIS A 138 36.55 -17.90 -40.94
C HIS A 138 35.87 -19.33 -41.05
N ILE A 139 34.57 -19.37 -41.42
CA ILE A 139 33.90 -20.29 -42.40
C ILE A 139 33.67 -21.85 -42.18
N LYS A 140 32.37 -22.25 -42.12
CA LYS A 140 31.62 -23.39 -42.78
C LYS A 140 32.02 -24.88 -42.52
N THR A 141 31.17 -25.93 -42.61
CA THR A 141 29.73 -26.14 -42.99
C THR A 141 29.21 -27.56 -42.62
N LYS A 142 27.87 -27.78 -42.69
CA LYS A 142 27.12 -29.06 -42.92
C LYS A 142 27.07 -30.09 -41.77
N ILE A 143 26.03 -30.95 -41.65
CA ILE A 143 24.61 -30.91 -42.08
C ILE A 143 23.78 -31.84 -41.15
N GLU A 144 22.44 -31.81 -41.24
CA GLU A 144 21.50 -32.64 -40.46
C GLU A 144 21.46 -34.12 -40.90
N ASP A 145 21.04 -35.02 -40.00
CA ASP A 145 20.33 -36.31 -40.20
C ASP A 145 20.37 -37.10 -38.86
N GLU A 146 19.38 -37.87 -38.40
CA GLU A 146 18.00 -38.11 -38.85
C GLU A 146 17.12 -38.44 -37.60
N VAL A 147 15.78 -38.58 -37.72
CA VAL A 147 14.85 -38.66 -36.56
C VAL A 147 13.96 -39.92 -36.56
N SER A 148 13.88 -40.55 -35.39
CA SER A 148 12.89 -41.55 -34.93
C SER A 148 12.87 -42.95 -35.55
N GLN A 149 12.83 -43.98 -34.68
CA GLN A 149 11.70 -44.93 -34.47
C GLN A 149 12.16 -46.07 -33.53
N THR A 150 11.34 -46.83 -32.79
CA THR A 150 10.02 -46.65 -32.12
C THR A 150 9.88 -47.74 -31.03
N ASN A 151 8.98 -47.55 -30.05
CA ASN A 151 8.43 -48.58 -29.13
C ASN A 151 9.42 -49.26 -28.13
N GLY A 152 8.98 -49.71 -26.95
CA GLY A 152 7.69 -49.48 -26.29
C GLY A 152 7.43 -50.40 -25.09
N GLN A 153 6.78 -49.83 -24.06
CA GLN A 153 6.02 -50.48 -22.98
C GLN A 153 6.73 -51.28 -21.87
N GLU A 154 6.18 -51.11 -20.66
CA GLU A 154 6.39 -51.83 -19.39
C GLU A 154 5.56 -53.18 -19.39
N PRO A 155 5.33 -53.99 -18.30
CA PRO A 155 5.53 -53.73 -16.86
C PRO A 155 5.83 -54.91 -15.88
N THR A 156 5.92 -54.54 -14.59
CA THR A 156 5.53 -55.28 -13.34
C THR A 156 6.07 -56.67 -12.93
N HIS A 157 6.88 -56.64 -11.86
CA HIS A 157 6.68 -57.31 -10.54
C HIS A 157 6.90 -58.84 -10.28
N GLN A 158 7.89 -59.08 -9.38
CA GLN A 158 7.78 -59.79 -8.08
C GLN A 158 8.03 -61.34 -7.89
N LYS A 159 9.07 -61.62 -7.07
CA LYS A 159 9.11 -62.50 -5.85
C LYS A 159 9.56 -63.99 -5.90
N LYS A 160 10.64 -64.24 -5.11
CA LYS A 160 10.91 -65.35 -4.12
C LYS A 160 11.82 -66.57 -4.43
N LYS A 161 13.09 -66.40 -3.98
CA LYS A 161 13.82 -67.20 -2.95
C LYS A 161 14.45 -68.61 -3.22
N LYS A 162 15.70 -68.72 -2.70
CA LYS A 162 16.42 -69.86 -2.06
C LYS A 162 17.15 -70.94 -2.92
N LYS A 163 18.48 -70.76 -3.07
CA LYS A 163 19.51 -71.81 -2.91
C LYS A 163 20.91 -71.21 -2.59
N LYS A 164 21.08 -70.59 -1.42
CA LYS A 164 21.83 -71.13 -0.26
C LYS A 164 23.31 -71.53 -0.55
N SER A 165 24.23 -70.68 -0.08
CA SER A 165 25.64 -70.94 0.32
C SER A 165 26.60 -71.68 -0.64
N ARG A 166 27.59 -70.94 -1.18
CA ARG A 166 29.06 -71.24 -1.19
C ARG A 166 29.85 -70.43 -2.27
N ARG A 167 29.54 -69.14 -2.48
CA ARG A 167 30.46 -68.17 -3.16
C ARG A 167 30.60 -66.81 -2.46
N GLU A 168 29.82 -66.59 -1.40
CA GLU A 168 29.64 -65.33 -0.65
C GLU A 168 30.82 -64.98 0.30
N ARG A 169 32.03 -65.47 0.00
CA ARG A 169 33.27 -65.22 0.76
C ARG A 169 34.51 -64.95 -0.11
N VAL A 170 34.33 -64.63 -1.41
CA VAL A 170 35.43 -64.29 -2.33
C VAL A 170 35.22 -62.94 -3.03
N GLU A 171 33.98 -62.54 -3.30
CA GLU A 171 33.67 -61.30 -4.05
C GLU A 171 33.47 -60.06 -3.16
N VAL A 172 33.03 -60.24 -1.90
CA VAL A 172 32.80 -59.14 -0.95
C VAL A 172 34.10 -58.45 -0.53
N GLU A 173 35.22 -59.17 -0.53
CA GLU A 173 36.54 -58.67 -0.15
C GLU A 173 37.27 -57.97 -1.32
N THR A 174 37.05 -58.43 -2.55
CA THR A 174 37.57 -57.78 -3.77
C THR A 174 36.83 -56.49 -4.10
N GLN A 175 35.50 -56.42 -3.93
CA GLN A 175 34.76 -55.15 -4.07
C GLN A 175 35.15 -54.12 -2.99
N ARG A 176 35.40 -54.55 -1.75
CA ARG A 176 35.91 -53.66 -0.67
C ARG A 176 37.34 -53.16 -0.89
N LYS A 177 38.16 -53.85 -1.71
CA LYS A 177 39.48 -53.34 -2.13
C LYS A 177 39.38 -52.35 -3.29
N ARG A 178 38.59 -52.63 -4.35
CA ARG A 178 38.45 -51.68 -5.48
C ARG A 178 37.81 -50.36 -5.07
N ARG A 179 36.72 -50.37 -4.28
CA ARG A 179 36.09 -49.16 -3.72
C ARG A 179 36.91 -48.42 -2.64
N ARG A 180 38.18 -48.77 -2.45
CA ARG A 180 39.13 -48.06 -1.57
C ARG A 180 40.35 -47.47 -2.27
N GLN A 181 40.42 -47.51 -3.61
CA GLN A 181 41.48 -46.86 -4.40
C GLN A 181 40.96 -45.87 -5.46
N GLU A 182 39.64 -45.66 -5.52
CA GLU A 182 38.99 -44.82 -6.55
C GLU A 182 38.42 -43.51 -5.95
N ASN A 183 38.43 -43.37 -4.62
CA ASN A 183 37.82 -42.26 -3.89
C ASN A 183 38.87 -41.20 -3.43
N GLU A 184 40.00 -41.14 -4.12
CA GLU A 184 41.19 -40.33 -3.78
C GLU A 184 41.74 -39.55 -5.00
N LYS A 185 40.86 -39.26 -5.97
CA LYS A 185 41.13 -38.30 -7.05
C LYS A 185 40.11 -37.19 -7.02
N ARG A 186 40.58 -35.96 -6.77
CA ARG A 186 39.80 -34.73 -6.81
C ARG A 186 39.29 -34.52 -8.25
N LEU A 187 37.98 -34.46 -8.45
CA LEU A 187 37.43 -33.75 -9.61
C LEU A 187 37.39 -32.27 -9.26
N ILE A 188 38.38 -31.52 -9.76
CA ILE A 188 38.19 -30.11 -10.10
C ILE A 188 37.87 -30.13 -11.60
N ILE A 189 36.74 -29.55 -11.99
CA ILE A 189 36.39 -29.38 -13.40
C ILE A 189 37.23 -28.20 -13.92
N TRP A 190 38.04 -28.47 -14.94
CA TRP A 190 38.57 -27.44 -15.83
C TRP A 190 37.63 -27.36 -17.03
N ASP A 191 37.25 -26.14 -17.41
CA ASP A 191 36.84 -25.84 -18.78
C ASP A 191 38.04 -25.13 -19.43
N ASP A 192 38.47 -25.58 -20.60
CA ASP A 192 39.64 -25.06 -21.31
C ASP A 192 39.28 -23.81 -22.12
N GLU A 193 40.01 -22.69 -21.93
CA GLU A 193 40.43 -21.79 -23.01
C GLU A 193 41.42 -20.71 -22.49
N GLU A 194 42.72 -20.93 -22.70
CA GLU A 194 43.63 -19.89 -23.23
C GLU A 194 45.00 -20.50 -23.63
N GLN A 195 45.43 -20.19 -24.85
CA GLN A 195 46.81 -20.33 -25.34
C GLN A 195 47.41 -18.92 -25.30
N GLY A 196 48.69 -18.64 -25.03
CA GLY A 196 49.85 -19.50 -24.77
C GLY A 196 51.12 -18.71 -25.12
N ASN A 197 52.31 -19.20 -24.70
CA ASN A 197 53.63 -18.55 -24.91
C ASN A 197 53.86 -17.27 -24.06
N ASP A 198 55.08 -16.86 -23.68
CA ASP A 198 56.43 -17.38 -23.94
C ASP A 198 57.33 -17.23 -22.67
N SER A 199 58.46 -17.93 -22.63
CA SER A 199 59.38 -18.01 -21.48
C SER A 199 60.43 -16.90 -21.45
N LYS A 200 60.54 -16.15 -20.33
CA LYS A 200 61.79 -15.48 -19.89
C LYS A 200 61.73 -14.92 -18.46
N GLY A 201 62.84 -15.13 -17.72
CA GLY A 201 63.28 -14.25 -16.65
C GLY A 201 62.67 -14.48 -15.27
N ILE A 202 63.48 -15.04 -14.34
CA ILE A 202 63.18 -14.95 -12.91
C ILE A 202 63.49 -13.52 -12.45
N GLN A 203 62.46 -12.73 -12.20
CA GLN A 203 62.51 -11.58 -11.29
C GLN A 203 61.23 -11.58 -10.46
N GLU A 204 61.37 -11.55 -9.14
CA GLU A 204 60.24 -11.50 -8.21
C GLU A 204 59.50 -10.16 -8.38
N LYS A 205 58.21 -10.25 -8.70
CA LYS A 205 57.31 -9.11 -8.78
C LYS A 205 55.90 -9.59 -8.48
N ASP A 206 55.39 -9.28 -7.30
CA ASP A 206 54.13 -9.82 -6.76
C ASP A 206 52.98 -9.71 -7.77
N THR A 207 52.51 -10.84 -8.31
CA THR A 207 51.31 -10.86 -9.14
C THR A 207 50.09 -10.41 -8.34
N GLU A 208 49.12 -9.79 -9.01
CA GLU A 208 47.84 -9.44 -8.37
C GLU A 208 47.15 -10.71 -7.83
N ASP A 209 47.19 -11.80 -8.59
CA ASP A 209 46.69 -13.13 -8.20
C ASP A 209 47.35 -13.64 -6.90
N GLY A 210 48.67 -13.45 -6.74
CA GLY A 210 49.38 -13.81 -5.51
C GLY A 210 48.91 -13.00 -4.30
N LYS A 211 48.65 -11.70 -4.48
CA LYS A 211 48.08 -10.83 -3.43
C LYS A 211 46.62 -11.18 -3.12
N GLU A 212 45.82 -11.53 -4.13
CA GLU A 212 44.45 -12.01 -3.95
C GLU A 212 44.42 -13.36 -3.24
N ALA A 213 45.27 -14.32 -3.64
CA ALA A 213 45.40 -15.60 -2.96
C ALA A 213 45.79 -15.43 -1.48
N VAL A 214 46.78 -14.58 -1.17
CA VAL A 214 47.16 -14.27 0.22
C VAL A 214 46.00 -13.62 0.99
N ARG A 215 45.25 -12.69 0.38
CA ARG A 215 44.09 -12.05 1.00
C ARG A 215 42.95 -13.04 1.27
N LEU A 216 42.62 -13.90 0.31
CA LEU A 216 41.60 -14.94 0.47
C LEU A 216 42.03 -16.01 1.49
N LEU A 217 43.33 -16.34 1.55
CA LEU A 217 43.87 -17.22 2.59
C LEU A 217 43.81 -16.58 3.99
N GLN A 218 44.00 -15.26 4.09
CA GLN A 218 43.82 -14.50 5.34
C GLN A 218 42.35 -14.44 5.77
N GLU A 219 41.41 -14.37 4.82
CA GLU A 219 39.97 -14.51 5.02
C GLU A 219 39.63 -15.90 5.59
N LEU A 220 40.15 -16.97 4.96
CA LEU A 220 39.99 -18.38 5.37
C LEU A 220 40.71 -18.75 6.68
N SER A 221 41.69 -17.94 7.10
CA SER A 221 42.43 -18.10 8.35
C SER A 221 41.72 -17.46 9.56
N LYS A 222 40.59 -16.76 9.36
CA LYS A 222 39.76 -16.26 10.46
C LYS A 222 39.19 -17.41 11.28
N THR A 223 39.01 -17.20 12.58
CA THR A 223 38.44 -18.19 13.50
C THR A 223 37.05 -18.62 13.03
N ASP A 224 36.82 -19.93 12.89
CA ASP A 224 35.57 -20.51 12.39
C ASP A 224 35.14 -20.06 10.98
N ALA A 225 36.05 -19.60 10.13
CA ALA A 225 35.75 -19.22 8.72
C ALA A 225 35.05 -20.34 7.91
N ILE A 226 35.23 -21.61 8.29
CA ILE A 226 34.53 -22.76 7.70
C ILE A 226 33.00 -22.73 7.90
N MET A 227 32.50 -21.92 8.83
CA MET A 227 31.08 -21.74 9.15
C MET A 227 30.46 -20.52 8.41
N GLU A 228 31.27 -19.70 7.73
CA GLU A 228 30.80 -18.50 7.05
C GLU A 228 30.05 -18.83 5.75
N ALA A 229 28.94 -18.14 5.49
CA ALA A 229 28.04 -18.46 4.38
C ALA A 229 28.70 -18.30 2.99
N ASN A 230 29.72 -17.45 2.88
CA ASN A 230 30.47 -17.23 1.63
C ASN A 230 31.67 -18.18 1.45
N VAL A 231 31.99 -19.06 2.41
CA VAL A 231 33.28 -19.76 2.45
C VAL A 231 33.57 -20.58 1.18
N LEU A 232 32.54 -21.18 0.56
CA LEU A 232 32.71 -21.92 -0.70
C LEU A 232 33.16 -21.02 -1.87
N ALA A 233 32.73 -19.76 -1.91
CA ALA A 233 33.20 -18.79 -2.91
C ALA A 233 34.65 -18.36 -2.61
N VAL A 234 35.00 -18.15 -1.34
CA VAL A 234 36.37 -17.80 -0.91
C VAL A 234 37.34 -18.96 -1.17
N ILE A 235 36.92 -20.21 -0.91
CA ILE A 235 37.66 -21.43 -1.26
C ILE A 235 37.90 -21.51 -2.77
N ASN A 236 36.85 -21.34 -3.59
CA ASN A 236 36.97 -21.44 -5.04
C ASN A 236 37.78 -20.28 -5.65
N GLY A 237 37.72 -19.08 -5.07
CA GLY A 237 38.59 -17.96 -5.44
C GLY A 237 40.05 -18.24 -5.09
N PHE A 238 40.33 -18.71 -3.86
CA PHE A 238 41.67 -19.07 -3.44
C PHE A 238 42.27 -20.17 -4.32
N LEU A 239 41.51 -21.22 -4.64
CA LEU A 239 41.94 -22.31 -5.52
C LEU A 239 42.08 -21.92 -7.00
N ARG A 240 41.65 -20.72 -7.40
CA ARG A 240 41.88 -20.15 -8.73
C ARG A 240 43.07 -19.18 -8.76
N ALA A 241 43.27 -18.42 -7.69
CA ALA A 241 44.38 -17.48 -7.57
C ALA A 241 45.70 -18.16 -7.15
N HIS A 242 45.63 -19.30 -6.44
CA HIS A 242 46.79 -20.02 -5.91
C HIS A 242 47.27 -21.12 -6.87
N ASN A 243 48.01 -20.72 -7.91
CA ASN A 243 48.49 -21.61 -8.99
C ASN A 243 49.49 -22.72 -8.56
N GLU A 244 49.99 -22.71 -7.33
CA GLU A 244 50.84 -23.78 -6.80
C GLU A 244 50.05 -25.02 -6.34
N SER A 245 50.58 -26.22 -6.63
CA SER A 245 49.92 -27.51 -6.35
C SER A 245 49.72 -27.85 -4.86
N ASN A 246 50.35 -27.09 -3.95
CA ASN A 246 50.22 -27.18 -2.50
C ASN A 246 48.99 -26.45 -1.94
N GLY A 247 48.38 -25.52 -2.71
CA GLY A 247 47.26 -24.68 -2.27
C GLY A 247 46.12 -25.48 -1.61
N PRO A 248 45.67 -26.62 -2.17
CA PRO A 248 44.59 -27.42 -1.58
C PRO A 248 44.96 -28.17 -0.29
N GLU A 249 46.25 -28.25 0.07
CA GLU A 249 46.76 -28.81 1.33
C GLU A 249 46.88 -27.71 2.39
N ILE A 250 47.47 -26.56 2.00
CA ILE A 250 47.51 -25.31 2.79
C ILE A 250 46.10 -24.91 3.22
N LEU A 251 45.12 -24.99 2.31
CA LEU A 251 43.72 -24.72 2.58
C LEU A 251 43.14 -25.59 3.71
N VAL A 252 43.41 -26.89 3.67
CA VAL A 252 42.92 -27.85 4.68
C VAL A 252 43.63 -27.63 6.01
N GLU A 253 44.92 -27.34 6.01
CA GLU A 253 45.67 -26.97 7.21
C GLU A 253 45.10 -25.69 7.86
N LYS A 254 44.86 -24.63 7.08
CA LYS A 254 44.30 -23.36 7.62
C LYS A 254 42.87 -23.51 8.12
N LEU A 255 41.97 -24.15 7.36
CA LEU A 255 40.58 -24.34 7.80
C LEU A 255 40.47 -25.27 9.02
N SER A 256 41.29 -26.31 9.12
CA SER A 256 41.29 -27.19 10.30
C SER A 256 41.94 -26.56 11.53
N SER A 257 42.98 -25.73 11.35
CA SER A 257 43.65 -25.05 12.46
C SER A 257 42.93 -23.78 12.94
N SER A 258 42.10 -23.14 12.11
CA SER A 258 41.28 -21.97 12.46
C SER A 258 39.92 -22.34 13.09
N TYR A 259 39.41 -23.55 12.85
CA TYR A 259 38.17 -24.03 13.44
C TYR A 259 38.27 -24.23 14.97
N ARG A 260 37.29 -23.70 15.70
CA ARG A 260 37.15 -23.76 17.17
C ARG A 260 35.73 -24.12 17.61
N GLY A 261 34.75 -23.99 16.72
CA GLY A 261 33.36 -24.38 16.96
C GLY A 261 32.57 -23.40 17.84
N HIS A 262 32.92 -22.11 17.86
CA HIS A 262 32.22 -21.13 18.71
C HIS A 262 30.72 -21.06 18.37
N ALA A 263 30.35 -21.21 17.09
CA ALA A 263 28.95 -21.24 16.66
C ALA A 263 28.17 -22.41 17.29
N GLN A 264 28.71 -23.63 17.25
CA GLN A 264 28.08 -24.79 17.90
C GLN A 264 28.11 -24.66 19.43
N MET A 265 29.16 -24.07 20.02
CA MET A 265 29.23 -23.83 21.46
C MET A 265 28.20 -22.80 21.92
N ILE A 266 27.96 -21.74 21.14
CA ILE A 266 26.89 -20.75 21.37
C ILE A 266 25.51 -21.41 21.23
N GLY A 267 25.28 -22.23 20.20
CA GLY A 267 24.03 -22.99 20.04
C GLY A 267 23.77 -23.96 21.19
N LEU A 268 24.81 -24.63 21.69
CA LEU A 268 24.73 -25.49 22.87
C LEU A 268 24.40 -24.69 24.14
N VAL A 269 25.07 -23.56 24.36
CA VAL A 269 24.79 -22.64 25.49
C VAL A 269 23.37 -22.07 25.39
N ALA A 270 22.89 -21.71 24.20
CA ALA A 270 21.50 -21.31 23.98
C ALA A 270 20.53 -22.41 24.39
N SER A 271 20.73 -23.65 23.94
CA SER A 271 19.90 -24.79 24.35
C SER A 271 19.93 -25.06 25.86
N TRP A 272 21.01 -24.70 26.56
CA TRP A 272 21.08 -24.77 28.02
C TRP A 272 20.33 -23.61 28.68
N LEU A 273 20.42 -22.39 28.14
CA LEU A 273 19.64 -21.23 28.60
C LEU A 273 18.12 -21.48 28.42
N ASP A 274 17.70 -22.13 27.34
CA ASP A 274 16.30 -22.54 27.11
C ASP A 274 15.79 -23.55 28.17
N THR A 275 16.68 -24.34 28.78
CA THR A 275 16.32 -25.25 29.89
C THR A 275 16.29 -24.57 31.26
N LEU A 276 16.73 -23.32 31.39
CA LEU A 276 16.64 -22.58 32.65
C LEU A 276 15.24 -21.95 32.78
N PRO A 277 14.57 -22.07 33.94
CA PRO A 277 13.28 -21.42 34.19
C PRO A 277 13.47 -19.91 34.43
N VAL A 278 13.74 -19.15 33.37
CA VAL A 278 13.82 -17.68 33.40
C VAL A 278 12.43 -17.10 33.69
N SER A 279 12.32 -16.22 34.69
CA SER A 279 11.09 -15.48 34.92
C SER A 279 10.86 -14.45 33.80
N THR A 280 9.71 -14.54 33.12
CA THR A 280 9.39 -13.75 31.91
C THR A 280 9.52 -12.23 32.09
N THR A 281 9.36 -11.76 33.33
CA THR A 281 9.46 -10.37 33.81
C THR A 281 10.74 -9.62 33.44
N ALA A 282 11.81 -10.29 33.00
CA ALA A 282 13.08 -9.66 32.66
C ALA A 282 13.24 -9.34 31.17
N LEU A 283 12.63 -10.12 30.27
CA LEU A 283 12.87 -10.03 28.82
C LEU A 283 11.85 -9.14 28.08
N GLU A 284 10.60 -9.08 28.54
CA GLU A 284 9.55 -8.24 27.94
C GLU A 284 9.94 -6.73 27.90
N ASN A 285 10.78 -6.29 28.83
CA ASN A 285 11.33 -4.92 28.88
C ASN A 285 12.21 -4.51 27.69
N LYS A 286 12.54 -5.43 26.77
CA LYS A 286 13.36 -5.16 25.58
C LYS A 286 12.61 -5.30 24.25
N MET A 287 11.28 -5.39 24.29
CA MET A 287 10.44 -5.48 23.09
C MET A 287 10.62 -4.25 22.19
N THR A 288 11.13 -4.46 20.98
CA THR A 288 11.27 -3.40 19.97
C THR A 288 9.90 -2.91 19.52
N PHE A 289 9.75 -1.58 19.43
CA PHE A 289 8.46 -0.93 19.23
C PHE A 289 8.08 -0.89 17.75
N ASP A 290 7.66 -2.03 17.19
CA ASP A 290 6.99 -2.04 15.88
C ASP A 290 5.56 -1.50 16.04
N VAL A 291 5.18 -0.60 15.13
CA VAL A 291 3.91 0.14 15.16
C VAL A 291 2.84 -0.55 14.27
N SER A 292 3.14 -1.73 13.69
CA SER A 292 2.42 -2.26 12.53
C SER A 292 1.78 -3.67 12.61
N GLU A 293 1.37 -4.17 13.80
CA GLU A 293 0.27 -5.16 13.85
C GLU A 293 -0.51 -5.14 15.20
N GLY A 294 -1.84 -4.98 15.13
CA GLY A 294 -2.73 -4.75 16.28
C GLY A 294 -3.18 -6.00 17.06
N ALA A 295 -2.48 -7.13 16.95
CA ALA A 295 -3.04 -8.46 17.25
C ALA A 295 -2.29 -9.22 18.37
N VAL A 296 -2.68 -9.02 19.64
CA VAL A 296 -2.27 -9.90 20.76
C VAL A 296 -3.08 -11.20 20.72
N ILE A 297 -2.77 -12.07 19.76
CA ILE A 297 -3.31 -13.42 19.68
C ILE A 297 -2.51 -14.32 20.64
N ALA A 298 -3.19 -14.91 21.61
CA ALA A 298 -2.58 -15.84 22.57
C ALA A 298 -2.25 -17.18 21.91
N ASN A 299 -1.12 -17.24 21.20
CA ASN A 299 -0.64 -18.42 20.48
C ASN A 299 -0.27 -19.58 21.44
N LYS A 300 -1.25 -20.43 21.72
CA LYS A 300 -1.02 -21.80 22.24
C LYS A 300 -0.29 -22.63 21.18
N GLY A 301 1.03 -22.50 21.11
CA GLY A 301 1.88 -23.27 20.20
C GLY A 301 3.25 -22.68 19.92
N ALA A 302 3.48 -21.39 20.18
CA ALA A 302 4.79 -20.78 20.03
C ALA A 302 5.65 -21.06 21.29
N SER A 303 6.63 -21.95 21.18
CA SER A 303 7.75 -22.00 22.12
C SER A 303 8.58 -20.72 21.94
N TRP A 304 8.63 -19.88 22.97
CA TRP A 304 9.49 -18.70 22.98
C TRP A 304 10.95 -19.12 23.11
N ASN A 305 11.65 -19.21 21.97
CA ASN A 305 13.10 -19.34 21.91
C ASN A 305 13.72 -18.02 21.39
N PRO A 306 14.33 -17.19 22.26
CA PRO A 306 14.96 -15.95 21.84
C PRO A 306 16.13 -16.14 20.85
N ALA A 307 16.81 -17.29 20.88
CA ALA A 307 17.91 -17.57 19.95
C ALA A 307 17.38 -17.86 18.53
N GLU A 308 16.26 -18.57 18.39
CA GLU A 308 15.59 -18.78 17.10
C GLU A 308 15.09 -17.46 16.49
N GLU A 309 14.63 -16.51 17.31
CA GLU A 309 14.17 -15.21 16.84
C GLU A 309 15.31 -14.29 16.38
N ILE A 310 16.41 -14.25 17.13
CA ILE A 310 17.64 -13.54 16.74
C ILE A 310 18.23 -14.15 15.46
N LEU A 311 18.29 -15.49 15.38
CA LEU A 311 18.74 -16.21 14.19
C LEU A 311 17.84 -15.92 12.99
N TYR A 312 16.51 -15.93 13.16
CA TYR A 312 15.57 -15.58 12.10
C TYR A 312 15.77 -14.14 11.61
N SER A 313 15.93 -13.15 12.50
CA SER A 313 16.18 -11.77 12.07
C SER A 313 17.49 -11.64 11.28
N HIS A 314 18.58 -12.26 11.76
CA HIS A 314 19.86 -12.20 11.06
C HIS A 314 19.83 -12.91 9.70
N LEU A 315 19.18 -14.08 9.61
CA LEU A 315 18.96 -14.77 8.35
C LEU A 315 18.07 -13.97 7.39
N LYS A 316 17.02 -13.30 7.90
CA LYS A 316 16.16 -12.42 7.09
C LYS A 316 17.00 -11.29 6.48
N ASP A 317 17.80 -10.60 7.29
CA ASP A 317 18.64 -9.49 6.84
C ASP A 317 19.68 -9.97 5.82
N MET A 318 20.37 -11.09 6.10
CA MET A 318 21.29 -11.73 5.14
C MET A 318 20.62 -12.11 3.81
N ILE A 319 19.40 -12.63 3.83
CA ILE A 319 18.65 -12.98 2.62
C ILE A 319 18.27 -11.70 1.85
N ASN A 320 17.76 -10.68 2.54
CA ASN A 320 17.40 -9.40 1.93
C ASN A 320 18.60 -8.71 1.25
N ASP A 321 19.76 -8.67 1.91
CA ASP A 321 20.97 -8.02 1.37
C ASP A 321 21.60 -8.76 0.18
N ASN A 322 21.44 -10.09 0.11
CA ASN A 322 22.09 -10.95 -0.89
C ASN A 322 21.14 -11.52 -1.96
N TYR A 323 19.90 -11.04 -2.07
CA TYR A 323 18.90 -11.60 -2.99
C TYR A 323 19.15 -11.21 -4.47
N ASP A 324 19.81 -12.09 -5.25
CA ASP A 324 19.80 -11.99 -6.71
C ASP A 324 18.59 -12.73 -7.32
N PRO A 325 17.58 -12.01 -7.85
CA PRO A 325 16.42 -12.63 -8.49
C PRO A 325 16.78 -13.46 -9.74
N LYS A 326 17.93 -13.24 -10.39
CA LYS A 326 18.36 -14.00 -11.58
C LYS A 326 18.80 -15.41 -11.20
N LEU A 327 19.77 -15.54 -10.29
CA LEU A 327 20.27 -16.84 -9.83
C LEU A 327 19.12 -17.72 -9.32
N VAL A 328 18.24 -17.13 -8.50
CA VAL A 328 17.11 -17.83 -7.88
C VAL A 328 16.01 -18.17 -8.90
N SER A 329 15.81 -17.38 -9.96
CA SER A 329 14.79 -17.68 -10.99
C SER A 329 15.00 -19.00 -11.74
N ASN A 330 16.26 -19.45 -11.84
CA ASN A 330 16.62 -20.70 -12.52
C ASN A 330 16.31 -21.97 -11.70
N VAL A 331 16.03 -21.84 -10.40
CA VAL A 331 15.75 -23.00 -9.53
C VAL A 331 14.48 -23.74 -9.96
N LEU A 332 13.49 -23.02 -10.51
CA LEU A 332 12.24 -23.61 -11.03
C LEU A 332 12.28 -24.01 -12.52
N SER A 333 13.29 -23.59 -13.29
CA SER A 333 13.37 -23.93 -14.72
C SER A 333 14.04 -25.29 -14.98
N GLY A 334 14.85 -25.79 -14.04
CA GLY A 334 15.55 -27.08 -14.17
C GLY A 334 14.85 -28.30 -13.54
N SER A 335 13.72 -28.13 -12.83
CA SER A 335 13.09 -29.18 -12.04
C SER A 335 11.55 -29.08 -12.08
N ALA A 336 10.88 -30.22 -12.28
CA ALA A 336 9.41 -30.32 -12.21
C ALA A 336 8.86 -30.56 -10.79
N VAL A 337 9.71 -30.54 -9.76
CA VAL A 337 9.36 -30.84 -8.37
C VAL A 337 9.61 -29.60 -7.50
N GLU A 338 8.63 -29.26 -6.65
CA GLU A 338 8.76 -28.17 -5.67
C GLU A 338 9.90 -28.49 -4.68
N PRO A 339 10.88 -27.58 -4.46
CA PRO A 339 11.97 -27.84 -3.53
C PRO A 339 11.46 -28.00 -2.09
N GLU A 340 11.90 -29.05 -1.39
CA GLU A 340 11.39 -29.39 -0.05
C GLU A 340 11.61 -28.26 0.98
N TRP A 341 12.70 -27.49 0.85
CA TRP A 341 12.97 -26.30 1.66
C TRP A 341 11.90 -25.20 1.45
N LEU A 342 11.38 -25.05 0.23
CA LEU A 342 10.34 -24.07 -0.07
C LEU A 342 9.02 -24.51 0.56
N THR A 343 8.67 -25.78 0.47
CA THR A 343 7.49 -26.34 1.15
C THR A 343 7.57 -26.16 2.67
N GLN A 344 8.76 -26.32 3.27
CA GLN A 344 8.99 -26.04 4.69
C GLN A 344 8.81 -24.54 5.02
N MET A 345 9.41 -23.63 4.25
CA MET A 345 9.22 -22.18 4.41
C MET A 345 7.76 -21.72 4.23
N LEU A 346 7.02 -22.35 3.32
CA LEU A 346 5.61 -22.02 3.07
C LEU A 346 4.69 -22.42 4.25
N ASN A 347 5.08 -23.38 5.08
CA ASN A 347 4.29 -23.79 6.25
C ASN A 347 4.38 -22.79 7.42
N ASP A 348 5.50 -22.07 7.57
CA ASP A 348 5.73 -21.10 8.66
C ASP A 348 5.26 -19.68 8.28
N ARG A 349 4.51 -19.03 9.18
CA ARG A 349 4.09 -17.62 9.02
C ARG A 349 5.29 -16.67 8.89
N LYS A 350 6.37 -16.89 9.64
CA LYS A 350 7.56 -16.01 9.61
C LYS A 350 8.16 -15.99 8.20
N TRP A 351 8.52 -17.17 7.69
CA TRP A 351 9.10 -17.33 6.36
C TRP A 351 8.13 -16.95 5.23
N ARG A 352 6.82 -17.21 5.35
CA ARG A 352 5.82 -16.68 4.39
C ARG A 352 5.83 -15.16 4.31
N LEU A 353 5.85 -14.45 5.44
CA LEU A 353 5.88 -12.98 5.47
C LEU A 353 7.18 -12.43 4.84
N MET A 354 8.33 -13.07 5.04
CA MET A 354 9.57 -12.70 4.35
C MET A 354 9.49 -12.92 2.83
N LEU A 355 8.99 -14.08 2.37
CA LEU A 355 8.81 -14.35 0.93
C LEU A 355 7.84 -13.33 0.27
N ILE A 356 6.84 -12.90 1.04
CA ILE A 356 5.89 -11.84 0.70
C ILE A 356 6.58 -10.47 0.55
N GLU A 357 7.46 -10.11 1.49
CA GLU A 357 8.21 -8.85 1.51
C GLU A 357 9.21 -8.77 0.34
N LEU A 358 9.99 -9.85 0.14
CA LEU A 358 10.89 -10.02 -1.02
C LEU A 358 10.15 -9.93 -2.36
N ALA A 359 8.87 -10.31 -2.42
CA ALA A 359 8.08 -10.21 -3.65
C ALA A 359 7.56 -8.79 -3.93
N GLU A 360 7.46 -7.91 -2.93
CA GLU A 360 7.18 -6.48 -3.12
C GLU A 360 8.43 -5.73 -3.63
N THR A 361 9.65 -6.20 -3.31
CA THR A 361 10.90 -5.66 -3.87
C THR A 361 11.26 -6.28 -5.24
N HIS A 362 11.33 -7.61 -5.35
CA HIS A 362 11.82 -8.33 -6.53
C HIS A 362 10.70 -8.89 -7.42
N LYS A 363 9.79 -8.01 -7.87
CA LYS A 363 8.54 -8.34 -8.61
C LYS A 363 8.71 -9.21 -9.87
N THR A 364 9.92 -9.27 -10.44
CA THR A 364 10.25 -10.05 -11.65
C THR A 364 10.72 -11.48 -11.37
N CYS A 365 10.94 -11.89 -10.12
CA CYS A 365 11.49 -13.21 -9.80
C CYS A 365 10.41 -14.32 -9.87
N THR A 366 10.58 -15.28 -10.79
CA THR A 366 9.65 -16.40 -11.00
C THR A 366 9.40 -17.24 -9.74
N LEU A 367 10.41 -17.46 -8.90
CA LEU A 367 10.26 -18.19 -7.63
C LEU A 367 9.28 -17.48 -6.69
N LEU A 368 9.41 -16.17 -6.51
CA LEU A 368 8.56 -15.41 -5.58
C LEU A 368 7.12 -15.32 -6.09
N GLN A 369 6.94 -15.25 -7.41
CA GLN A 369 5.63 -15.32 -8.06
C GLN A 369 4.95 -16.69 -7.84
N TYR A 370 5.72 -17.78 -7.94
CA TYR A 370 5.26 -19.13 -7.57
C TYR A 370 4.94 -19.22 -6.08
N ALA A 371 5.81 -18.71 -5.20
CA ALA A 371 5.60 -18.72 -3.75
C ALA A 371 4.29 -18.01 -3.35
N ILE A 372 4.05 -16.77 -3.82
CA ILE A 372 2.78 -16.06 -3.56
C ILE A 372 1.57 -16.89 -4.01
N ARG A 373 1.66 -17.52 -5.19
CA ARG A 373 0.58 -18.40 -5.68
C ARG A 373 0.33 -19.57 -4.73
N ARG A 374 1.38 -20.25 -4.25
CA ARG A 374 1.26 -21.36 -3.29
C ARG A 374 0.69 -20.89 -1.94
N ILE A 375 1.08 -19.70 -1.45
CA ILE A 375 0.52 -19.07 -0.24
C ILE A 375 -1.00 -18.81 -0.41
N SER A 376 -1.43 -18.37 -1.60
CA SER A 376 -2.85 -18.16 -1.93
C SER A 376 -3.62 -19.48 -2.05
N GLU A 377 -3.04 -20.49 -2.69
CA GLU A 377 -3.62 -21.85 -2.78
C GLU A 377 -3.76 -22.52 -1.41
N ALA A 378 -2.87 -22.19 -0.45
CA ALA A 378 -2.97 -22.58 0.96
C ALA A 378 -3.96 -21.74 1.79
N GLY A 379 -4.56 -20.70 1.21
CA GLY A 379 -5.63 -19.91 1.86
C GLY A 379 -5.16 -18.74 2.74
N HIS A 380 -3.86 -18.42 2.78
CA HIS A 380 -3.29 -17.36 3.64
C HIS A 380 -3.55 -15.93 3.09
N HIS A 381 -4.78 -15.65 2.67
CA HIS A 381 -5.15 -14.43 1.95
C HIS A 381 -4.98 -13.15 2.78
N LYS A 382 -5.17 -13.17 4.12
CA LYS A 382 -4.88 -12.01 4.99
C LYS A 382 -3.40 -11.60 4.92
N GLU A 383 -2.48 -12.56 4.88
CA GLU A 383 -1.03 -12.28 4.79
C GLU A 383 -0.70 -11.61 3.44
N ILE A 384 -1.30 -12.08 2.34
CA ILE A 384 -1.15 -11.49 1.00
C ILE A 384 -1.84 -10.12 0.86
N ALA A 385 -2.99 -9.91 1.53
CA ALA A 385 -3.75 -8.67 1.46
C ALA A 385 -3.00 -7.46 2.08
N SER A 386 -1.98 -7.72 2.90
CA SER A 386 -1.07 -6.69 3.41
C SER A 386 -0.23 -6.02 2.31
N ILE A 387 -0.02 -6.69 1.17
CA ILE A 387 0.96 -6.32 0.14
C ILE A 387 0.31 -5.46 -0.94
N THR A 388 1.02 -4.46 -1.44
CA THR A 388 0.52 -3.71 -2.61
C THR A 388 0.58 -4.54 -3.90
N SER A 389 1.50 -5.51 -3.98
CA SER A 389 1.83 -6.23 -5.21
C SER A 389 0.93 -7.44 -5.55
N ALA A 390 -0.09 -7.75 -4.74
CA ALA A 390 -1.02 -8.86 -4.97
C ALA A 390 -1.75 -8.80 -6.34
N ASN A 391 -1.92 -7.60 -6.91
CA ASN A 391 -2.52 -7.38 -8.23
C ASN A 391 -1.73 -7.96 -9.41
N ALA A 392 -0.46 -8.35 -9.22
CA ALA A 392 0.36 -8.93 -10.30
C ALA A 392 -0.20 -10.26 -10.85
N PHE A 393 -0.97 -10.99 -10.04
CA PHE A 393 -1.54 -12.29 -10.42
C PHE A 393 -3.05 -12.30 -10.19
N PHE A 394 -3.81 -12.29 -11.29
CA PHE A 394 -5.28 -12.30 -11.24
C PHE A 394 -5.88 -13.43 -10.37
N PRO A 395 -5.39 -14.69 -10.39
CA PRO A 395 -5.90 -15.73 -9.50
C PRO A 395 -5.70 -15.42 -8.01
N VAL A 396 -4.55 -14.84 -7.65
CA VAL A 396 -4.22 -14.45 -6.26
C VAL A 396 -5.08 -13.27 -5.84
N PHE A 397 -5.16 -12.23 -6.67
CA PHE A 397 -6.01 -11.06 -6.42
C PHE A 397 -7.49 -11.44 -6.27
N SER A 398 -8.00 -12.32 -7.14
CA SER A 398 -9.38 -12.81 -7.03
C SER A 398 -9.58 -13.73 -5.83
N GLY A 399 -8.57 -14.51 -5.41
CA GLY A 399 -8.60 -15.29 -4.17
C GLY A 399 -8.71 -14.41 -2.93
N VAL A 400 -7.87 -13.37 -2.84
CA VAL A 400 -7.92 -12.35 -1.78
C VAL A 400 -9.27 -11.64 -1.72
N LEU A 401 -9.84 -11.27 -2.87
CA LEU A 401 -11.18 -10.67 -2.93
C LEU A 401 -12.28 -11.62 -2.45
N VAL A 402 -12.25 -12.89 -2.89
CA VAL A 402 -13.26 -13.88 -2.51
C VAL A 402 -13.17 -14.24 -1.02
N ASP A 403 -11.97 -14.36 -0.45
CA ASP A 403 -11.77 -14.54 0.99
C ASP A 403 -12.34 -13.35 1.78
N ALA A 404 -11.91 -12.12 1.45
CA ALA A 404 -12.35 -10.92 2.15
C ALA A 404 -13.88 -10.74 2.06
N PHE A 405 -14.47 -10.90 0.87
CA PHE A 405 -15.91 -10.80 0.69
C PHE A 405 -16.69 -11.97 1.33
N SER A 406 -16.07 -13.12 1.56
CA SER A 406 -16.68 -14.22 2.33
C SER A 406 -16.64 -13.97 3.84
N ARG A 407 -15.59 -13.30 4.36
CA ARG A 407 -15.43 -13.04 5.80
C ARG A 407 -16.14 -11.77 6.28
N ILE A 408 -16.06 -10.66 5.53
CA ILE A 408 -16.64 -9.36 5.91
C ILE A 408 -18.11 -9.45 6.37
N PRO A 409 -19.01 -10.22 5.72
CA PRO A 409 -20.41 -10.35 6.16
C PRO A 409 -20.57 -10.83 7.62
N PHE A 410 -19.70 -11.72 8.09
CA PHE A 410 -19.79 -12.35 9.42
C PHE A 410 -18.83 -11.76 10.46
N ALA A 411 -17.79 -11.04 10.03
CA ALA A 411 -16.78 -10.44 10.90
C ALA A 411 -17.29 -9.23 11.71
N SER A 412 -16.59 -8.86 12.79
CA SER A 412 -16.97 -7.73 13.66
C SER A 412 -16.65 -6.37 13.01
N GLU A 413 -17.14 -5.26 13.57
CA GLU A 413 -16.88 -3.92 12.99
C GLU A 413 -15.39 -3.54 13.00
N GLU A 414 -14.61 -4.07 13.96
CA GLU A 414 -13.16 -3.90 14.03
C GLU A 414 -12.47 -4.68 12.89
N ASP A 415 -12.76 -5.99 12.77
CA ASP A 415 -12.24 -6.84 11.69
C ASP A 415 -12.59 -6.30 10.29
N VAL A 416 -13.82 -5.80 10.12
CA VAL A 416 -14.31 -5.24 8.86
C VAL A 416 -13.58 -3.94 8.50
N ALA A 417 -13.19 -3.13 9.48
CA ALA A 417 -12.37 -1.94 9.23
C ALA A 417 -10.95 -2.32 8.77
N GLU A 418 -10.34 -3.35 9.38
CA GLU A 418 -9.04 -3.89 8.92
C GLU A 418 -9.12 -4.48 7.51
N ASP A 419 -10.12 -5.34 7.24
CA ASP A 419 -10.31 -5.94 5.92
C ASP A 419 -10.58 -4.88 4.85
N ILE A 420 -11.37 -3.83 5.14
CA ILE A 420 -11.60 -2.72 4.20
C ILE A 420 -10.33 -1.88 4.01
N ALA A 421 -9.52 -1.66 5.04
CA ALA A 421 -8.23 -0.97 4.90
C ALA A 421 -7.26 -1.73 3.97
N ALA A 422 -7.19 -3.06 4.12
CA ALA A 422 -6.42 -3.93 3.24
C ALA A 422 -6.96 -3.92 1.80
N LEU A 423 -8.28 -4.05 1.61
CA LEU A 423 -8.94 -3.94 0.31
C LEU A 423 -8.68 -2.57 -0.36
N ASN A 424 -8.69 -1.49 0.40
CA ASN A 424 -8.34 -0.14 -0.06
C ASN A 424 -6.85 0.00 -0.44
N LYS A 425 -5.93 -0.78 0.15
CA LYS A 425 -4.54 -0.88 -0.31
C LYS A 425 -4.46 -1.57 -1.66
N VAL A 426 -5.04 -2.78 -1.77
CA VAL A 426 -4.93 -3.65 -2.96
C VAL A 426 -5.76 -3.15 -4.14
N CYS A 427 -7.09 -3.03 -4.00
CA CYS A 427 -8.01 -2.76 -5.12
C CYS A 427 -7.73 -1.41 -5.77
N CYS A 428 -7.42 -0.39 -4.95
CA CYS A 428 -7.18 0.98 -5.40
C CYS A 428 -5.70 1.25 -5.76
N GLN A 429 -4.90 0.22 -6.07
CA GLN A 429 -3.56 0.40 -6.66
C GLN A 429 -3.64 0.67 -8.17
N SER A 430 -4.55 0.01 -8.88
CA SER A 430 -4.69 0.10 -10.33
C SER A 430 -6.15 0.33 -10.75
N ALA A 431 -6.36 0.86 -11.96
CA ALA A 431 -7.70 1.02 -12.50
C ALA A 431 -8.40 -0.34 -12.77
N HIS A 432 -7.68 -1.33 -13.28
CA HIS A 432 -8.27 -2.64 -13.60
C HIS A 432 -8.68 -3.43 -12.35
N SER A 433 -7.89 -3.36 -11.26
CA SER A 433 -8.22 -4.01 -10.00
C SER A 433 -9.43 -3.38 -9.33
N TYR A 434 -9.53 -2.05 -9.35
CA TYR A 434 -10.71 -1.33 -8.89
C TYR A 434 -11.96 -1.71 -9.70
N ILE A 435 -11.86 -1.74 -11.04
CA ILE A 435 -12.98 -2.12 -11.93
C ILE A 435 -13.46 -3.55 -11.62
N TYR A 436 -12.54 -4.51 -11.47
CA TYR A 436 -12.90 -5.90 -11.17
C TYR A 436 -13.59 -6.04 -9.80
N ALA A 437 -13.05 -5.39 -8.76
CA ALA A 437 -13.66 -5.40 -7.43
C ALA A 437 -15.06 -4.76 -7.41
N GLN A 438 -15.25 -3.65 -8.12
CA GLN A 438 -16.56 -2.99 -8.26
C GLN A 438 -17.57 -3.83 -9.05
N GLU A 439 -17.14 -4.45 -10.16
CA GLU A 439 -17.98 -5.34 -10.97
C GLU A 439 -18.44 -6.56 -10.17
N LEU A 440 -17.51 -7.18 -9.42
CA LEU A 440 -17.79 -8.31 -8.54
C LEU A 440 -18.80 -7.93 -7.44
N LEU A 441 -18.58 -6.81 -6.74
CA LEU A 441 -19.51 -6.31 -5.71
C LEU A 441 -20.92 -6.01 -6.28
N CYS A 442 -21.01 -5.45 -7.49
CA CYS A 442 -22.31 -5.17 -8.12
C CYS A 442 -23.02 -6.43 -8.60
N SER A 443 -22.29 -7.41 -9.17
CA SER A 443 -22.86 -8.70 -9.54
C SER A 443 -23.31 -9.50 -8.32
N MET A 444 -22.63 -9.36 -7.19
CA MET A 444 -23.04 -9.96 -5.92
C MET A 444 -24.29 -9.28 -5.33
N ASP A 445 -24.37 -7.94 -5.31
CA ASP A 445 -25.56 -7.23 -4.80
C ASP A 445 -26.83 -7.50 -5.62
N ASP A 446 -26.73 -7.63 -6.95
CA ASP A 446 -27.86 -7.95 -7.82
C ASP A 446 -28.35 -9.40 -7.63
N LYS A 447 -27.43 -10.38 -7.51
CA LYS A 447 -27.79 -11.77 -7.16
C LYS A 447 -28.41 -11.87 -5.77
N LEU A 448 -27.85 -11.17 -4.78
CA LEU A 448 -28.39 -11.14 -3.43
C LEU A 448 -29.76 -10.45 -3.39
N TYR A 449 -30.00 -9.41 -4.19
CA TYR A 449 -31.33 -8.83 -4.34
C TYR A 449 -32.35 -9.84 -4.89
N LEU A 450 -31.99 -10.61 -5.93
CA LEU A 450 -32.89 -11.63 -6.47
C LEU A 450 -33.24 -12.69 -5.42
N MET A 451 -32.23 -13.21 -4.70
CA MET A 451 -32.46 -14.13 -3.56
C MET A 451 -33.30 -13.47 -2.44
N GLN A 452 -33.12 -12.18 -2.19
CA GLN A 452 -33.91 -11.43 -1.21
C GLN A 452 -35.37 -11.24 -1.66
N LYS A 453 -35.63 -11.11 -2.96
CA LYS A 453 -36.98 -10.99 -3.53
C LYS A 453 -37.74 -12.32 -3.52
N ASP A 454 -37.04 -13.43 -3.69
CA ASP A 454 -37.61 -14.77 -3.58
C ASP A 454 -37.86 -15.20 -2.11
N ALA A 455 -37.16 -14.59 -1.15
CA ALA A 455 -37.35 -14.79 0.29
C ALA A 455 -38.44 -13.86 0.86
N GLY A 456 -39.39 -14.42 1.61
CA GLY A 456 -40.45 -13.63 2.26
C GLY A 456 -39.89 -12.65 3.30
N GLU A 457 -40.42 -11.41 3.33
CA GLU A 457 -39.90 -10.28 4.12
C GLU A 457 -39.69 -10.55 5.61
N SER A 458 -40.57 -11.37 6.21
CA SER A 458 -40.53 -11.74 7.63
C SER A 458 -39.54 -12.87 7.96
N SER A 459 -38.77 -13.36 6.98
CA SER A 459 -37.83 -14.46 7.18
C SER A 459 -36.49 -14.02 7.78
N THR A 460 -35.88 -14.93 8.54
CA THR A 460 -34.49 -14.77 9.01
C THR A 460 -33.50 -14.72 7.84
N GLU A 461 -33.83 -15.35 6.71
CA GLU A 461 -33.05 -15.30 5.48
C GLU A 461 -33.08 -13.92 4.81
N TYR A 462 -34.26 -13.31 4.64
CA TYR A 462 -34.41 -11.94 4.12
C TYR A 462 -33.60 -10.94 4.94
N THR A 463 -33.76 -10.96 6.27
CA THR A 463 -33.03 -10.05 7.16
C THR A 463 -31.52 -10.29 7.15
N HIS A 464 -31.07 -11.54 7.04
CA HIS A 464 -29.66 -11.87 6.88
C HIS A 464 -29.09 -11.39 5.53
N ILE A 465 -29.75 -11.67 4.41
CA ILE A 465 -29.32 -11.21 3.07
C ILE A 465 -29.22 -9.68 3.04
N ARG A 466 -30.20 -8.98 3.63
CA ARG A 466 -30.20 -7.52 3.76
C ARG A 466 -29.01 -6.98 4.56
N MET A 467 -28.56 -7.70 5.59
CA MET A 467 -27.33 -7.39 6.35
C MET A 467 -26.06 -7.65 5.54
N VAL A 468 -26.00 -8.74 4.77
CA VAL A 468 -24.88 -9.01 3.84
C VAL A 468 -24.77 -7.89 2.80
N ARG A 469 -25.89 -7.51 2.17
CA ARG A 469 -25.97 -6.43 1.19
C ARG A 469 -25.55 -5.08 1.79
N SER A 470 -25.97 -4.73 3.01
CA SER A 470 -25.58 -3.45 3.61
C SER A 470 -24.06 -3.37 3.85
N LYS A 471 -23.43 -4.45 4.32
CA LYS A 471 -21.97 -4.55 4.45
C LYS A 471 -21.26 -4.42 3.09
N PHE A 472 -21.70 -5.10 2.03
CA PHE A 472 -21.09 -4.94 0.69
C PHE A 472 -21.31 -3.54 0.09
N ASN A 473 -22.45 -2.91 0.32
CA ASN A 473 -22.69 -1.52 -0.09
C ASN A 473 -21.73 -0.54 0.63
N ARG A 474 -21.40 -0.79 1.91
CA ARG A 474 -20.35 -0.05 2.63
C ARG A 474 -18.96 -0.24 2.01
N VAL A 475 -18.53 -1.50 1.79
CA VAL A 475 -17.25 -1.82 1.12
C VAL A 475 -17.14 -1.11 -0.24
N ARG A 476 -18.21 -1.15 -1.05
CA ARG A 476 -18.27 -0.49 -2.36
C ARG A 476 -18.07 1.03 -2.25
N GLY A 477 -18.70 1.66 -1.27
CA GLY A 477 -18.60 3.10 -1.00
C GLY A 477 -17.20 3.53 -0.58
N GLU A 478 -16.59 2.86 0.41
CA GLU A 478 -15.24 3.19 0.89
C GLU A 478 -14.17 2.96 -0.21
N LEU A 479 -14.34 1.93 -1.05
CA LEU A 479 -13.54 1.73 -2.27
C LEU A 479 -13.73 2.86 -3.29
N GLN A 480 -14.97 3.31 -3.53
CA GLN A 480 -15.28 4.38 -4.48
C GLN A 480 -14.71 5.73 -4.01
N GLU A 481 -14.79 6.04 -2.72
CA GLU A 481 -14.19 7.25 -2.14
C GLU A 481 -12.66 7.22 -2.20
N THR A 482 -12.04 6.09 -1.85
CA THR A 482 -10.59 5.88 -1.94
C THR A 482 -10.10 6.01 -3.39
N ALA A 483 -10.77 5.36 -4.34
CA ALA A 483 -10.44 5.47 -5.77
C ALA A 483 -10.65 6.89 -6.31
N SER A 484 -11.74 7.56 -5.92
CA SER A 484 -11.99 8.96 -6.30
C SER A 484 -10.95 9.92 -5.73
N SER A 485 -10.32 9.56 -4.61
CA SER A 485 -9.26 10.37 -3.98
C SER A 485 -7.86 10.06 -4.53
N ARG A 486 -7.59 8.81 -4.96
CA ARG A 486 -6.31 8.43 -5.62
C ARG A 486 -6.25 8.75 -7.12
N PHE A 487 -7.33 8.51 -7.86
CA PHE A 487 -7.37 8.62 -9.32
C PHE A 487 -8.16 9.84 -9.83
N GLY A 488 -8.95 10.49 -8.97
CA GLY A 488 -9.75 11.66 -9.32
C GLY A 488 -10.76 11.39 -10.44
N ALA A 489 -10.91 12.36 -11.35
CA ALA A 489 -11.84 12.26 -12.48
C ALA A 489 -11.58 11.06 -13.44
N LYS A 490 -10.47 10.33 -13.31
CA LYS A 490 -10.18 9.11 -14.08
C LYS A 490 -11.06 7.92 -13.71
N VAL A 491 -11.78 7.96 -12.58
CA VAL A 491 -12.76 6.91 -12.18
C VAL A 491 -14.07 7.04 -12.97
N VAL A 492 -14.47 8.25 -13.33
CA VAL A 492 -15.79 8.58 -13.91
C VAL A 492 -16.14 7.79 -15.20
N PRO A 493 -15.21 7.49 -16.12
CA PRO A 493 -15.50 6.64 -17.29
C PRO A 493 -15.89 5.20 -16.94
N PHE A 494 -15.46 4.69 -15.79
CA PHE A 494 -15.66 3.33 -15.32
C PHE A 494 -16.79 3.18 -14.29
N HIS A 495 -17.49 4.28 -13.99
CA HIS A 495 -18.61 4.27 -13.06
C HIS A 495 -19.82 3.48 -13.63
N ILE A 496 -20.58 2.84 -12.75
CA ILE A 496 -21.70 1.92 -13.10
C ILE A 496 -22.69 2.58 -14.09
N LEU A 497 -22.98 3.87 -13.92
CA LEU A 497 -23.88 4.64 -14.79
C LEU A 497 -23.37 4.89 -16.23
N ARG A 498 -22.12 4.52 -16.56
CA ARG A 498 -21.61 4.48 -17.94
C ARG A 498 -21.85 3.14 -18.64
N ARG A 499 -22.39 2.12 -17.94
CA ARG A 499 -22.86 0.89 -18.58
C ARG A 499 -23.95 1.21 -19.59
N ARG A 500 -23.78 0.75 -20.83
CA ARG A 500 -24.64 1.11 -21.97
C ARG A 500 -26.14 0.95 -21.70
N TYR A 501 -26.57 -0.17 -21.13
CA TYR A 501 -27.99 -0.43 -20.86
C TYR A 501 -28.62 0.47 -19.78
N ILE A 502 -27.80 1.10 -18.93
CA ILE A 502 -28.25 2.10 -17.94
C ILE A 502 -28.23 3.49 -18.58
N TYR A 503 -27.15 3.81 -19.30
CA TYR A 503 -26.96 5.11 -19.93
C TYR A 503 -27.96 5.37 -21.07
N ASP A 504 -28.15 4.40 -21.97
CA ASP A 504 -29.08 4.50 -23.10
C ASP A 504 -30.55 4.59 -22.60
N ALA A 505 -30.85 4.05 -21.42
CA ALA A 505 -32.18 4.14 -20.80
C ALA A 505 -32.47 5.52 -20.16
N LYS A 506 -31.48 6.13 -19.48
CA LYS A 506 -31.62 7.45 -18.82
C LYS A 506 -30.32 8.29 -18.86
N PRO A 507 -29.97 8.89 -20.01
CA PRO A 507 -28.70 9.59 -20.14
C PRO A 507 -28.62 10.86 -19.27
N LYS A 508 -29.72 11.63 -19.16
CA LYS A 508 -29.79 12.86 -18.36
C LYS A 508 -29.55 12.62 -16.86
N PHE A 509 -30.20 11.59 -16.30
CA PHE A 509 -29.99 11.12 -14.94
C PHE A 509 -28.53 10.68 -14.71
N CYS A 510 -28.00 9.87 -15.64
CA CYS A 510 -26.63 9.38 -15.55
C CYS A 510 -25.61 10.53 -15.57
N ASP A 511 -25.69 11.45 -16.53
CA ASP A 511 -24.76 12.58 -16.61
C ASP A 511 -24.88 13.55 -15.43
N ALA A 512 -26.07 13.71 -14.84
CA ALA A 512 -26.23 14.50 -13.60
C ALA A 512 -25.45 13.90 -12.42
N ILE A 513 -25.58 12.59 -12.16
CA ILE A 513 -24.83 11.92 -11.08
C ILE A 513 -23.34 11.83 -11.42
N LEU A 514 -22.98 11.53 -12.66
CA LEU A 514 -21.58 11.48 -13.11
C LEU A 514 -20.90 12.85 -13.05
N SER A 515 -21.67 13.94 -13.21
CA SER A 515 -21.18 15.30 -12.92
C SER A 515 -20.88 15.45 -11.43
N ILE A 516 -21.78 15.04 -10.53
CA ILE A 516 -21.58 15.13 -9.07
C ILE A 516 -20.34 14.33 -8.64
N VAL A 517 -20.18 13.09 -9.11
CA VAL A 517 -19.00 12.25 -8.81
C VAL A 517 -17.70 12.90 -9.33
N LYS A 518 -17.76 13.62 -10.47
CA LYS A 518 -16.61 14.33 -11.05
C LYS A 518 -16.26 15.63 -10.30
N THR A 519 -17.24 16.38 -9.81
CA THR A 519 -17.05 17.71 -9.20
C THR A 519 -16.99 17.70 -7.67
N LYS A 520 -17.47 16.62 -7.03
CA LYS A 520 -17.82 16.55 -5.59
C LYS A 520 -18.78 17.67 -5.12
N LYS A 521 -19.59 18.24 -6.02
CA LYS A 521 -20.60 19.27 -5.72
C LYS A 521 -21.80 19.20 -6.67
N CYS A 522 -23.01 19.36 -6.13
CA CYS A 522 -24.23 19.40 -6.93
C CYS A 522 -24.43 20.78 -7.61
N SER A 523 -24.71 20.77 -8.91
CA SER A 523 -25.04 21.95 -9.72
C SER A 523 -26.56 22.16 -9.81
N GLU A 524 -27.01 23.40 -10.05
CA GLU A 524 -28.45 23.70 -10.00
C GLU A 524 -29.26 22.95 -11.07
N MET A 525 -28.78 22.96 -12.32
CA MET A 525 -29.33 22.15 -13.41
C MET A 525 -29.30 20.63 -13.11
N GLY A 526 -28.32 20.17 -12.33
CA GLY A 526 -28.19 18.77 -11.92
C GLY A 526 -29.30 18.35 -10.96
N ALA A 527 -29.51 19.10 -9.88
CA ALA A 527 -30.59 18.83 -8.93
C ALA A 527 -31.98 18.96 -9.57
N GLU A 528 -32.19 19.95 -10.45
CA GLU A 528 -33.46 20.10 -11.18
C GLU A 528 -33.72 18.90 -12.12
N THR A 529 -32.69 18.43 -12.82
CA THR A 529 -32.78 17.23 -13.68
C THR A 529 -33.11 15.99 -12.87
N LEU A 530 -32.43 15.78 -11.74
CA LEU A 530 -32.69 14.65 -10.85
C LEU A 530 -34.11 14.70 -10.26
N ALA A 531 -34.57 15.85 -9.76
CA ALA A 531 -35.91 16.01 -9.21
C ALA A 531 -37.00 15.64 -10.25
N LYS A 532 -36.86 16.14 -11.49
CA LYS A 532 -37.78 15.80 -12.60
C LYS A 532 -37.78 14.30 -12.94
N GLU A 533 -36.63 13.64 -12.93
CA GLU A 533 -36.49 12.21 -13.22
C GLU A 533 -37.15 11.29 -12.17
N PHE A 534 -37.31 11.75 -10.92
CA PHE A 534 -38.05 11.04 -9.86
C PHE A 534 -39.51 11.48 -9.71
N GLN A 535 -39.89 12.68 -10.15
CA GLN A 535 -41.28 13.17 -10.08
C GLN A 535 -42.14 12.82 -11.30
N VAL A 536 -41.55 12.72 -12.49
CA VAL A 536 -42.31 12.69 -13.77
C VAL A 536 -42.13 11.37 -14.54
N SER A 537 -41.12 10.56 -14.21
CA SER A 537 -40.75 9.40 -15.04
C SER A 537 -41.53 8.14 -14.68
N LYS A 538 -42.20 7.53 -15.69
CA LYS A 538 -42.89 6.23 -15.55
C LYS A 538 -41.96 5.05 -15.23
N MET A 539 -40.65 5.19 -15.45
CA MET A 539 -39.63 4.23 -15.01
C MET A 539 -38.73 4.94 -14.00
N LEU A 540 -38.88 4.61 -12.71
CA LEU A 540 -38.10 5.23 -11.65
C LEU A 540 -36.72 4.56 -11.53
N PRO A 541 -35.61 5.32 -11.54
CA PRO A 541 -34.27 4.77 -11.25
C PRO A 541 -34.23 4.17 -9.83
N PRO A 542 -33.30 3.25 -9.53
CA PRO A 542 -33.03 2.83 -8.15
C PRO A 542 -32.67 4.02 -7.26
N VAL A 543 -33.36 4.17 -6.13
CA VAL A 543 -33.04 5.17 -5.08
C VAL A 543 -31.64 4.93 -4.50
N ALA A 544 -31.13 3.70 -4.61
CA ALA A 544 -29.75 3.34 -4.30
C ALA A 544 -28.69 4.27 -4.97
N HIS A 545 -28.99 4.88 -6.14
CA HIS A 545 -28.11 5.88 -6.77
C HIS A 545 -28.15 7.26 -6.09
N LEU A 546 -29.28 7.66 -5.50
CA LEU A 546 -29.34 8.88 -4.66
C LEU A 546 -28.69 8.66 -3.29
N ARG A 547 -28.69 7.41 -2.80
CA ARG A 547 -28.10 6.98 -1.52
C ARG A 547 -26.58 6.80 -1.56
N ASP A 548 -25.93 7.10 -2.69
CA ASP A 548 -24.47 7.20 -2.77
C ASP A 548 -23.98 8.29 -1.78
N PRO A 549 -23.05 7.98 -0.85
CA PRO A 549 -22.51 8.96 0.09
C PRO A 549 -21.95 10.24 -0.59
N MET A 550 -21.38 10.13 -1.80
CA MET A 550 -20.89 11.28 -2.57
C MET A 550 -22.04 12.18 -3.07
N VAL A 551 -23.20 11.61 -3.37
CA VAL A 551 -24.40 12.35 -3.80
C VAL A 551 -25.08 12.99 -2.60
N LEU A 552 -25.30 12.25 -1.51
CA LEU A 552 -25.91 12.77 -0.28
C LEU A 552 -25.09 13.91 0.33
N SER A 553 -23.76 13.76 0.45
CA SER A 553 -22.87 14.82 0.93
C SER A 553 -22.87 16.05 0.01
N SER A 554 -22.86 15.86 -1.33
CA SER A 554 -22.93 16.95 -2.30
C SER A 554 -24.25 17.75 -2.26
N LEU A 555 -25.34 17.14 -1.81
CA LEU A 555 -26.64 17.79 -1.59
C LEU A 555 -26.68 18.49 -0.22
N LEU A 556 -26.20 17.82 0.84
CA LEU A 556 -26.17 18.35 2.20
C LEU A 556 -25.22 19.54 2.34
N ASP A 557 -24.02 19.50 1.74
CA ASP A 557 -23.06 20.62 1.77
C ASP A 557 -23.72 21.90 1.25
N ARG A 558 -24.30 21.87 0.06
CA ARG A 558 -24.98 23.02 -0.52
C ARG A 558 -26.16 23.48 0.36
N LEU A 559 -26.96 22.55 0.89
CA LEU A 559 -28.13 22.87 1.70
C LEU A 559 -27.80 23.46 3.09
N PHE A 560 -26.66 23.10 3.69
CA PHE A 560 -26.31 23.48 5.07
C PHE A 560 -25.11 24.42 5.20
N ASN A 561 -24.23 24.56 4.20
CA ASN A 561 -23.08 25.46 4.24
C ASN A 561 -23.54 26.95 4.27
N PRO A 562 -23.20 27.74 5.31
CA PRO A 562 -23.65 29.14 5.42
C PRO A 562 -23.06 30.08 4.36
N SER A 563 -21.87 29.77 3.83
CA SER A 563 -21.18 30.64 2.86
C SER A 563 -21.74 30.54 1.44
N ASP A 564 -22.54 29.51 1.15
CA ASP A 564 -23.08 29.25 -0.19
C ASP A 564 -24.44 29.94 -0.38
N SER A 565 -24.46 31.02 -1.18
CA SER A 565 -25.68 31.62 -1.74
C SER A 565 -26.27 30.72 -2.84
N ILE A 566 -27.59 30.56 -2.82
CA ILE A 566 -28.31 29.49 -3.53
C ILE A 566 -29.72 29.97 -3.92
N SER A 567 -30.23 29.52 -5.09
CA SER A 567 -31.59 29.84 -5.52
C SER A 567 -32.67 29.08 -4.69
N PRO A 568 -33.84 29.69 -4.40
CA PRO A 568 -34.92 29.01 -3.68
C PRO A 568 -35.42 27.73 -4.36
N ALA A 569 -35.41 27.70 -5.70
CA ALA A 569 -35.77 26.52 -6.49
C ALA A 569 -34.78 25.35 -6.28
N PHE A 570 -33.47 25.63 -6.18
CA PHE A 570 -32.48 24.60 -5.85
C PHE A 570 -32.65 24.06 -4.44
N VAL A 571 -32.98 24.92 -3.46
CA VAL A 571 -33.30 24.46 -2.09
C VAL A 571 -34.47 23.49 -2.12
N GLN A 572 -35.56 23.83 -2.81
CA GLN A 572 -36.73 22.95 -2.95
C GLN A 572 -36.38 21.61 -3.62
N ASN A 573 -35.61 21.62 -4.71
CA ASN A 573 -35.17 20.40 -5.40
C ASN A 573 -34.28 19.51 -4.51
N CYS A 574 -33.31 20.10 -3.79
CA CYS A 574 -32.44 19.35 -2.89
C CYS A 574 -33.18 18.79 -1.67
N VAL A 575 -34.09 19.56 -1.08
CA VAL A 575 -34.96 19.12 0.01
C VAL A 575 -35.88 17.98 -0.44
N PHE A 576 -36.46 18.05 -1.64
CA PHE A 576 -37.22 16.94 -2.23
C PHE A 576 -36.36 15.68 -2.40
N LEU A 577 -35.18 15.80 -3.03
CA LEU A 577 -34.30 14.65 -3.29
C LEU A 577 -33.81 13.96 -2.02
N LEU A 578 -33.44 14.74 -0.99
CA LEU A 578 -33.01 14.21 0.31
C LEU A 578 -34.17 13.55 1.07
N ALA A 579 -35.36 14.14 1.07
CA ALA A 579 -36.54 13.55 1.69
C ALA A 579 -36.97 12.25 0.99
N TYR A 580 -36.99 12.25 -0.34
CA TYR A 580 -37.30 11.07 -1.15
C TYR A 580 -36.27 9.95 -0.92
N ALA A 581 -34.97 10.26 -0.89
CA ALA A 581 -33.92 9.29 -0.62
C ALA A 581 -33.96 8.71 0.82
N ALA A 582 -34.45 9.48 1.79
CA ALA A 582 -34.58 9.06 3.19
C ALA A 582 -35.80 8.18 3.44
N SER A 583 -36.98 8.53 2.90
CA SER A 583 -38.27 7.94 3.32
C SER A 583 -38.79 6.82 2.41
N THR A 584 -38.32 6.69 1.16
CA THR A 584 -38.81 5.65 0.23
C THR A 584 -38.28 4.25 0.56
N LYS A 585 -39.11 3.21 0.40
CA LYS A 585 -38.64 1.82 0.39
C LYS A 585 -38.38 1.35 -1.04
N ASP A 586 -37.12 1.46 -1.42
CA ASP A 586 -36.57 0.85 -2.64
C ASP A 586 -35.29 0.10 -2.26
N GLU A 587 -35.30 -1.22 -2.45
CA GLU A 587 -34.16 -2.11 -2.15
C GLU A 587 -33.52 -2.70 -3.42
N ARG A 588 -33.95 -2.26 -4.62
CA ARG A 588 -33.38 -2.70 -5.92
C ARG A 588 -31.88 -2.41 -6.00
N SER A 589 -31.14 -3.30 -6.67
CA SER A 589 -29.71 -3.11 -6.93
C SER A 589 -29.45 -1.95 -7.89
N LEU A 590 -28.23 -1.37 -7.84
CA LEU A 590 -27.75 -0.34 -8.78
C LEU A 590 -27.77 -0.77 -10.25
N LEU A 591 -27.93 -2.06 -10.53
CA LEU A 591 -27.95 -2.61 -11.89
C LEU A 591 -29.35 -2.65 -12.51
N GLN A 592 -30.41 -2.44 -11.73
CA GLN A 592 -31.79 -2.70 -12.18
C GLN A 592 -32.48 -1.44 -12.69
N THR A 593 -32.62 -1.35 -14.02
CA THR A 593 -33.13 -0.15 -14.70
C THR A 593 -34.65 -0.09 -14.84
N GLY A 594 -35.38 -1.13 -14.43
CA GLY A 594 -36.83 -1.26 -14.64
C GLY A 594 -37.61 -1.73 -13.43
N VAL A 595 -38.90 -1.40 -13.45
CA VAL A 595 -39.98 -2.02 -12.66
C VAL A 595 -40.57 -3.08 -13.59
N ALA A 596 -40.14 -4.34 -13.45
CA ALA A 596 -40.44 -5.39 -14.43
C ALA A 596 -41.77 -6.10 -14.18
N SER A 597 -42.27 -6.02 -12.95
CA SER A 597 -43.49 -6.69 -12.47
C SER A 597 -44.33 -5.77 -11.60
N SER A 598 -45.63 -6.06 -11.45
CA SER A 598 -46.54 -5.28 -10.61
C SER A 598 -46.22 -5.32 -9.11
N SER A 599 -45.31 -6.22 -8.69
CA SER A 599 -44.73 -6.29 -7.34
C SER A 599 -43.46 -5.45 -7.17
N ASP A 600 -42.92 -4.83 -8.21
CA ASP A 600 -41.74 -3.94 -8.14
C ASP A 600 -42.13 -2.47 -7.88
N GLN A 601 -43.34 -2.20 -7.36
CA GLN A 601 -43.76 -0.84 -7.02
C GLN A 601 -42.92 -0.32 -5.85
N VAL A 602 -42.26 0.82 -6.06
CA VAL A 602 -41.52 1.52 -4.99
C VAL A 602 -42.55 2.06 -3.99
N GLU A 603 -42.54 1.57 -2.75
CA GLU A 603 -43.36 2.15 -1.70
C GLU A 603 -42.81 3.53 -1.33
N VAL A 604 -43.54 4.57 -1.69
CA VAL A 604 -43.29 5.94 -1.28
C VAL A 604 -44.16 6.24 -0.06
N ASP A 605 -43.50 6.45 1.08
CA ASP A 605 -44.15 7.02 2.27
C ASP A 605 -44.29 8.54 2.06
N ASP A 606 -45.37 8.96 1.38
CA ASP A 606 -45.59 10.37 1.03
C ASP A 606 -45.70 11.28 2.27
N ASP A 607 -46.29 10.79 3.37
CA ASP A 607 -46.38 11.50 4.65
C ASP A 607 -44.98 11.66 5.30
N GLY A 608 -44.19 10.58 5.32
CA GLY A 608 -42.81 10.60 5.80
C GLY A 608 -41.87 11.41 4.90
N VAL A 609 -42.14 11.50 3.59
CA VAL A 609 -41.47 12.40 2.66
C VAL A 609 -41.81 13.85 3.00
N GLU A 610 -43.08 14.23 3.12
CA GLU A 610 -43.48 15.62 3.39
C GLU A 610 -43.04 16.12 4.77
N SER A 611 -43.15 15.25 5.80
CA SER A 611 -42.58 15.51 7.13
C SER A 611 -41.08 15.79 7.07
N THR A 612 -40.33 14.98 6.31
CA THR A 612 -38.88 15.15 6.12
C THR A 612 -38.52 16.39 5.30
N LYS A 613 -39.32 16.75 4.27
CA LYS A 613 -39.14 18.01 3.52
C LYS A 613 -39.25 19.23 4.45
N LYS A 614 -40.33 19.29 5.24
CA LYS A 614 -40.58 20.38 6.20
C LYS A 614 -39.42 20.49 7.19
N ALA A 615 -38.98 19.36 7.73
CA ALA A 615 -37.86 19.28 8.67
C ALA A 615 -36.54 19.79 8.06
N LEU A 616 -36.19 19.35 6.84
CA LEU A 616 -34.98 19.79 6.14
C LEU A 616 -35.02 21.29 5.78
N ALA A 617 -36.15 21.80 5.30
CA ALA A 617 -36.32 23.21 4.95
C ALA A 617 -36.20 24.12 6.19
N GLU A 618 -36.82 23.72 7.31
CA GLU A 618 -36.76 24.45 8.58
C GLU A 618 -35.34 24.47 9.17
N ALA A 619 -34.64 23.33 9.16
CA ALA A 619 -33.26 23.25 9.63
C ALA A 619 -32.28 24.04 8.73
N SER A 620 -32.43 23.97 7.40
CA SER A 620 -31.61 24.75 6.47
C SER A 620 -31.80 26.26 6.66
N ALA A 621 -33.04 26.72 6.81
CA ALA A 621 -33.35 28.14 7.08
C ALA A 621 -32.74 28.64 8.41
N ILE A 622 -32.73 27.78 9.45
CA ILE A 622 -32.01 28.07 10.70
C ILE A 622 -30.49 28.14 10.45
N CYS A 623 -29.91 27.12 9.81
CA CYS A 623 -28.47 26.99 9.61
C CYS A 623 -27.87 28.10 8.72
N LYS A 624 -28.64 28.69 7.79
CA LYS A 624 -28.21 29.81 6.93
C LYS A 624 -28.63 31.21 7.42
N SER A 625 -29.26 31.32 8.60
CA SER A 625 -29.65 32.62 9.16
C SER A 625 -28.47 33.33 9.84
N ASP A 626 -28.15 34.56 9.40
CA ASP A 626 -27.06 35.39 9.96
C ASP A 626 -27.19 35.60 11.48
N HIS A 627 -28.41 35.55 12.01
CA HIS A 627 -28.69 35.73 13.44
C HIS A 627 -28.51 34.45 14.27
N THR A 628 -28.40 33.28 13.63
CA THR A 628 -28.30 31.97 14.32
C THR A 628 -26.98 31.82 15.08
N LEU A 629 -25.90 32.40 14.57
CA LEU A 629 -24.58 32.44 15.23
C LEU A 629 -24.35 33.74 16.04
N GLY A 630 -25.41 34.52 16.25
CA GLY A 630 -25.40 35.71 17.09
C GLY A 630 -25.54 35.39 18.59
N TYR A 631 -25.40 36.44 19.41
CA TYR A 631 -25.52 36.39 20.88
C TYR A 631 -26.80 35.68 21.38
N ASN A 632 -27.87 35.74 20.59
CA ASN A 632 -29.20 35.25 20.94
C ASN A 632 -29.39 33.73 20.73
N MET A 633 -28.39 32.97 20.29
CA MET A 633 -28.52 31.52 20.04
C MET A 633 -29.07 30.74 21.24
N ASN A 634 -28.67 31.11 22.46
CA ASN A 634 -29.14 30.50 23.72
C ASN A 634 -30.50 31.04 24.23
N GLN A 635 -30.99 32.17 23.69
CA GLN A 635 -32.18 32.87 24.20
C GLN A 635 -33.38 32.81 23.25
N SER A 636 -33.15 32.55 21.97
CA SER A 636 -34.16 32.57 20.89
C SER A 636 -34.97 31.27 20.75
N GLY A 637 -34.71 30.24 21.56
CA GLY A 637 -35.32 28.91 21.43
C GLY A 637 -34.89 28.11 20.20
N VAL A 638 -34.09 28.70 19.30
CA VAL A 638 -33.66 28.10 18.03
C VAL A 638 -32.92 26.78 18.22
N VAL A 639 -32.12 26.65 19.28
CA VAL A 639 -31.40 25.40 19.62
C VAL A 639 -32.36 24.25 19.91
N ASP A 640 -33.43 24.50 20.69
CA ASP A 640 -34.39 23.45 21.05
C ASP A 640 -35.34 23.13 19.88
N LYS A 641 -35.63 24.12 19.04
CA LYS A 641 -36.30 23.91 17.74
C LYS A 641 -35.47 22.99 16.85
N LEU A 642 -34.17 23.28 16.68
CA LEU A 642 -33.25 22.46 15.88
C LEU A 642 -33.15 21.02 16.43
N ILE A 643 -33.02 20.86 17.75
CA ILE A 643 -32.97 19.54 18.41
C ILE A 643 -34.27 18.75 18.18
N SER A 644 -35.43 19.40 18.18
CA SER A 644 -36.71 18.73 17.84
C SER A 644 -36.70 18.19 16.40
N VAL A 645 -36.21 18.98 15.45
CA VAL A 645 -36.18 18.65 14.02
C VAL A 645 -35.08 17.61 13.70
N MET A 646 -33.99 17.59 14.47
CA MET A 646 -32.94 16.55 14.41
C MET A 646 -33.40 15.14 14.80
N SER A 647 -34.66 14.95 15.25
CA SER A 647 -35.27 13.62 15.34
C SER A 647 -35.22 12.85 14.01
N VAL A 648 -35.26 13.56 12.87
CA VAL A 648 -35.10 12.98 11.54
C VAL A 648 -33.59 12.77 11.22
N PRO A 649 -33.13 11.54 10.89
CA PRO A 649 -31.70 11.25 10.74
C PRO A 649 -30.97 12.10 9.69
N VAL A 650 -31.59 12.33 8.52
CA VAL A 650 -30.97 13.14 7.44
C VAL A 650 -30.83 14.62 7.81
N VAL A 651 -31.69 15.14 8.70
CA VAL A 651 -31.53 16.50 9.24
C VAL A 651 -30.37 16.53 10.24
N SER A 652 -30.27 15.55 11.15
CA SER A 652 -29.14 15.46 12.07
C SER A 652 -27.80 15.37 11.33
N MET A 653 -27.73 14.63 10.21
CA MET A 653 -26.54 14.64 9.32
C MET A 653 -26.22 16.03 8.78
N GLY A 654 -27.21 16.77 8.28
CA GLY A 654 -27.01 18.14 7.79
C GLY A 654 -26.54 19.11 8.87
N VAL A 655 -27.09 18.99 10.09
CA VAL A 655 -26.67 19.79 11.25
C VAL A 655 -25.25 19.42 11.72
N LEU A 656 -24.86 18.14 11.67
CA LEU A 656 -23.47 17.73 11.95
C LEU A 656 -22.49 18.30 10.91
N HIS A 657 -22.83 18.28 9.62
CA HIS A 657 -22.02 18.92 8.56
C HIS A 657 -21.91 20.44 8.77
N TRP A 658 -23.01 21.10 9.12
CA TRP A 658 -23.04 22.52 9.49
C TRP A 658 -22.09 22.84 10.64
N LEU A 659 -22.11 22.03 11.72
CA LEU A 659 -21.18 22.17 12.84
C LEU A 659 -19.71 22.01 12.40
N GLU A 660 -19.40 21.04 11.54
CA GLU A 660 -18.04 20.80 11.05
C GLU A 660 -17.51 21.96 10.19
N VAL A 661 -18.32 22.44 9.22
CA VAL A 661 -17.98 23.58 8.36
C VAL A 661 -17.76 24.84 9.19
N ILE A 662 -18.59 25.09 10.21
CA ILE A 662 -18.47 26.25 11.10
C ILE A 662 -17.23 26.19 11.98
N LEU A 663 -16.92 25.03 12.57
CA LEU A 663 -15.72 24.88 13.41
C LEU A 663 -14.44 24.99 12.58
N THR A 664 -14.44 24.47 11.36
CA THR A 664 -13.31 24.56 10.42
C THR A 664 -13.14 25.96 9.82
N SER A 665 -14.19 26.81 9.85
CA SER A 665 -14.15 28.16 9.28
C SER A 665 -13.30 29.13 10.13
N PRO A 666 -12.14 29.60 9.64
CA PRO A 666 -11.20 30.38 10.47
C PRO A 666 -11.78 31.73 10.92
N GLY A 667 -12.64 32.34 10.09
CA GLY A 667 -13.35 33.58 10.43
C GLY A 667 -14.36 33.45 11.58
N PHE A 668 -14.93 32.25 11.80
CA PHE A 668 -15.78 31.99 12.97
C PHE A 668 -14.94 31.55 14.18
N PHE A 669 -13.95 30.68 13.97
CA PHE A 669 -13.12 30.13 15.06
C PHE A 669 -12.22 31.19 15.73
N SER A 670 -11.82 32.24 15.00
CA SER A 670 -11.10 33.40 15.57
C SER A 670 -12.03 34.46 16.21
N SER A 671 -13.36 34.30 16.10
CA SER A 671 -14.33 35.33 16.48
C SER A 671 -14.76 35.26 17.95
N THR A 672 -15.01 36.43 18.56
CA THR A 672 -15.51 36.55 19.94
C THR A 672 -16.82 35.78 20.20
N PRO A 673 -17.81 35.71 19.28
CA PRO A 673 -19.03 34.91 19.45
C PRO A 673 -18.82 33.41 19.66
N LEU A 674 -17.70 32.81 19.24
CA LEU A 674 -17.45 31.36 19.37
C LEU A 674 -17.73 30.88 20.81
N HIS A 675 -17.16 31.54 21.81
CA HIS A 675 -17.27 31.11 23.21
C HIS A 675 -18.68 31.26 23.80
N ILE A 676 -19.51 32.12 23.21
CA ILE A 676 -20.92 32.33 23.60
C ILE A 676 -21.80 31.26 22.96
N CYS A 677 -21.50 30.87 21.71
CA CYS A 677 -22.25 29.87 20.96
C CYS A 677 -21.83 28.43 21.28
N PHE A 678 -20.58 28.19 21.69
CA PHE A 678 -20.02 26.84 21.86
C PHE A 678 -20.78 25.92 22.84
N PRO A 679 -21.30 26.39 24.00
CA PRO A 679 -22.17 25.56 24.85
C PRO A 679 -23.44 25.09 24.13
N SER A 680 -24.00 25.91 23.26
CA SER A 680 -25.14 25.58 22.39
C SER A 680 -24.76 24.60 21.28
N LEU A 681 -23.61 24.77 20.62
CA LEU A 681 -23.09 23.80 19.64
C LEU A 681 -22.90 22.42 20.28
N LEU A 682 -22.37 22.35 21.50
CA LEU A 682 -22.24 21.10 22.24
C LEU A 682 -23.56 20.57 22.81
N ARG A 683 -24.59 21.40 23.05
CA ARG A 683 -25.96 20.94 23.37
C ARG A 683 -26.58 20.23 22.17
N ILE A 684 -26.46 20.82 20.98
CA ILE A 684 -26.90 20.23 19.69
C ILE A 684 -26.19 18.89 19.47
N LEU A 685 -24.87 18.84 19.64
CA LEU A 685 -24.08 17.63 19.46
C LEU A 685 -24.43 16.53 20.48
N LYS A 686 -24.57 16.88 21.77
CA LYS A 686 -25.01 15.93 22.82
C LYS A 686 -26.42 15.38 22.54
N ALA A 687 -27.30 16.17 21.91
CA ALA A 687 -28.60 15.69 21.46
C ALA A 687 -28.48 14.72 20.26
N SER A 688 -27.65 15.02 19.26
CA SER A 688 -27.38 14.11 18.14
C SER A 688 -26.85 12.75 18.61
N ILE A 689 -25.87 12.75 19.53
CA ILE A 689 -25.32 11.54 20.16
C ILE A 689 -26.40 10.71 20.87
N LYS A 690 -27.38 11.36 21.52
CA LYS A 690 -28.49 10.67 22.20
C LYS A 690 -29.53 10.10 21.22
N LEU A 691 -29.73 10.72 20.06
CA LEU A 691 -30.75 10.33 19.07
C LEU A 691 -30.26 9.25 18.11
N HIS A 692 -29.03 9.36 17.57
CA HIS A 692 -28.61 8.60 16.40
C HIS A 692 -27.29 7.86 16.61
N VAL A 693 -27.37 6.59 17.03
CA VAL A 693 -26.20 5.70 17.24
C VAL A 693 -25.32 5.59 16.00
N ALA A 694 -25.93 5.45 14.82
CA ALA A 694 -25.20 5.36 13.55
C ALA A 694 -24.42 6.64 13.17
N GLN A 695 -24.68 7.76 13.83
CA GLN A 695 -24.00 9.04 13.58
C GLN A 695 -22.85 9.30 14.56
N TRP A 696 -22.60 8.40 15.53
CA TRP A 696 -21.51 8.54 16.50
C TRP A 696 -20.12 8.74 15.86
N PRO A 697 -19.72 8.07 14.76
CA PRO A 697 -18.42 8.33 14.13
C PRO A 697 -18.29 9.75 13.58
N ILE A 698 -19.36 10.31 13.00
CA ILE A 698 -19.39 11.69 12.49
C ILE A 698 -19.40 12.70 13.64
N ALA A 699 -20.28 12.51 14.63
CA ALA A 699 -20.32 13.35 15.83
C ALA A 699 -18.97 13.35 16.59
N PHE A 700 -18.25 12.22 16.57
CA PHE A 700 -16.89 12.13 17.09
C PHE A 700 -15.88 12.88 16.22
N GLY A 701 -15.97 12.78 14.89
CA GLY A 701 -15.17 13.57 13.95
C GLY A 701 -15.27 15.09 14.23
N VAL A 702 -16.48 15.60 14.44
CA VAL A 702 -16.73 17.01 14.82
C VAL A 702 -16.01 17.38 16.14
N LEU A 703 -15.97 16.48 17.13
CA LEU A 703 -15.21 16.70 18.37
C LEU A 703 -13.69 16.65 18.14
N VAL A 704 -13.20 15.75 17.29
CA VAL A 704 -11.78 15.66 16.94
C VAL A 704 -11.32 16.93 16.23
N THR A 705 -12.09 17.43 15.26
CA THR A 705 -11.86 18.71 14.60
C THR A 705 -11.88 19.86 15.61
N SER A 706 -12.88 19.93 16.50
CA SER A 706 -12.94 20.91 17.60
C SER A 706 -11.71 20.88 18.52
N LEU A 707 -11.11 19.71 18.76
CA LEU A 707 -9.97 19.55 19.66
C LEU A 707 -8.62 19.85 18.98
N ARG A 708 -8.52 19.61 17.68
CA ARG A 708 -7.30 19.82 16.86
C ARG A 708 -7.11 21.26 16.41
N LEU A 709 -8.15 22.08 16.42
CA LEU A 709 -8.03 23.51 16.13
C LEU A 709 -7.21 24.23 17.21
N HIS A 710 -6.39 25.19 16.78
CA HIS A 710 -5.52 26.00 17.62
C HIS A 710 -5.84 27.49 17.41
N SER A 711 -6.27 28.18 18.47
CA SER A 711 -6.62 29.61 18.40
C SER A 711 -5.48 30.45 18.95
N GLU A 712 -4.82 31.20 18.07
CA GLU A 712 -3.75 32.13 18.44
C GLU A 712 -4.29 33.36 19.20
N VAL A 713 -5.59 33.65 19.07
CA VAL A 713 -6.24 34.88 19.59
C VAL A 713 -6.48 34.83 21.10
N ASN A 714 -6.73 33.64 21.68
CA ASN A 714 -6.88 33.52 23.14
C ASN A 714 -6.59 32.08 23.65
N PRO A 715 -5.40 31.82 24.23
CA PRO A 715 -5.03 30.47 24.67
C PRO A 715 -5.84 29.98 25.88
N VAL A 716 -6.28 30.89 26.77
CA VAL A 716 -7.07 30.51 27.97
C VAL A 716 -8.44 29.99 27.56
N LYS A 717 -9.17 30.76 26.72
CA LYS A 717 -10.49 30.34 26.24
C LYS A 717 -10.41 29.16 25.27
N ALA A 718 -9.31 29.00 24.53
CA ALA A 718 -9.06 27.79 23.74
C ALA A 718 -8.88 26.54 24.63
N LEU A 719 -8.17 26.66 25.76
CA LEU A 719 -8.03 25.58 26.75
C LEU A 719 -9.38 25.23 27.40
N GLU A 720 -10.25 26.20 27.66
CA GLU A 720 -11.63 25.98 28.11
C GLU A 720 -12.48 25.27 27.05
N LEU A 721 -12.34 25.67 25.78
CA LEU A 721 -12.98 25.01 24.64
C LEU A 721 -12.60 23.52 24.59
N LYS A 722 -11.30 23.21 24.49
CA LYS A 722 -10.77 21.84 24.46
C LYS A 722 -11.16 21.02 25.69
N ARG A 723 -11.26 21.66 26.86
CA ARG A 723 -11.73 21.01 28.11
C ARG A 723 -13.18 20.56 28.01
N GLU A 724 -14.09 21.38 27.48
CA GLU A 724 -15.51 21.00 27.34
C GLU A 724 -15.74 20.06 26.14
N THR A 725 -14.95 20.17 25.06
CA THR A 725 -14.88 19.13 24.00
C THR A 725 -14.56 17.76 24.61
N LEU A 726 -13.56 17.67 25.50
CA LEU A 726 -13.24 16.43 26.21
C LEU A 726 -14.35 15.97 27.19
N ARG A 727 -15.11 16.89 27.80
CA ARG A 727 -16.31 16.49 28.58
C ARG A 727 -17.41 15.90 27.68
N CYS A 728 -17.54 16.39 26.44
CA CYS A 728 -18.43 15.80 25.43
C CYS A 728 -17.94 14.42 24.97
N MET A 729 -16.63 14.22 24.77
CA MET A 729 -16.04 12.90 24.49
C MET A 729 -16.30 11.90 25.63
N VAL A 730 -16.20 12.31 26.90
CA VAL A 730 -16.60 11.46 28.05
C VAL A 730 -18.11 11.17 28.05
N TYR A 731 -18.96 12.08 27.56
CA TYR A 731 -20.39 11.80 27.39
C TYR A 731 -20.65 10.73 26.31
N MET A 732 -19.88 10.72 25.21
CA MET A 732 -19.93 9.64 24.20
C MET A 732 -19.53 8.29 24.78
N ILE A 733 -18.45 8.25 25.59
CA ILE A 733 -18.05 7.04 26.35
C ILE A 733 -19.21 6.55 27.23
N THR A 734 -19.88 7.44 27.97
CA THR A 734 -21.05 7.04 28.79
C THR A 734 -22.30 6.68 27.99
N SER A 735 -22.34 6.98 26.68
CA SER A 735 -23.45 6.64 25.78
C SER A 735 -23.23 5.30 25.06
N GLY A 736 -21.98 4.80 25.01
CA GLY A 736 -21.61 3.51 24.41
C GLY A 736 -20.45 3.56 23.43
N TYR A 737 -20.08 4.75 22.92
CA TYR A 737 -18.97 4.91 21.97
C TYR A 737 -17.64 5.00 22.73
N VAL A 738 -17.11 3.85 23.15
CA VAL A 738 -15.99 3.78 24.11
C VAL A 738 -14.63 3.65 23.43
N LEU A 739 -14.40 2.59 22.65
CA LEU A 739 -13.03 2.22 22.22
C LEU A 739 -12.37 3.28 21.31
N PRO A 740 -13.02 3.82 20.26
CA PRO A 740 -12.38 4.81 19.38
C PRO A 740 -12.03 6.13 20.10
N VAL A 741 -12.77 6.48 21.15
CA VAL A 741 -12.49 7.67 21.98
C VAL A 741 -11.26 7.45 22.85
N LEU A 742 -11.11 6.25 23.44
CA LEU A 742 -9.92 5.89 24.22
C LEU A 742 -8.68 5.80 23.33
N GLU A 743 -8.79 5.15 22.17
CA GLU A 743 -7.71 5.03 21.19
C GLU A 743 -7.26 6.40 20.67
N PHE A 744 -8.19 7.28 20.32
CA PHE A 744 -7.86 8.66 19.96
C PHE A 744 -7.13 9.40 21.10
N VAL A 745 -7.61 9.30 22.35
CA VAL A 745 -6.93 9.93 23.49
C VAL A 745 -5.52 9.36 23.69
N PHE A 746 -5.33 8.05 23.53
CA PHE A 746 -4.00 7.41 23.55
C PHE A 746 -3.08 8.01 22.47
N THR A 747 -3.47 7.90 21.20
CA THR A 747 -2.66 8.34 20.05
C THR A 747 -2.32 9.84 20.08
N ASN A 748 -3.22 10.69 20.62
CA ASN A 748 -3.02 12.14 20.70
C ASN A 748 -2.52 12.59 22.09
N THR A 749 -2.07 11.67 22.98
CA THR A 749 -1.61 11.99 24.35
C THR A 749 -0.43 12.98 24.35
N LEU A 750 0.45 12.93 23.34
CA LEU A 750 1.58 13.85 23.23
C LEU A 750 1.14 15.30 22.97
N GLU A 751 0.08 15.51 22.19
CA GLU A 751 -0.48 16.84 21.89
C GLU A 751 -1.30 17.41 23.08
N LEU A 752 -2.00 16.55 23.83
CA LEU A 752 -2.91 16.99 24.89
C LEU A 752 -2.19 17.42 26.17
N ASP A 753 -2.46 18.63 26.66
CA ASP A 753 -1.88 19.15 27.90
C ASP A 753 -2.13 18.27 29.12
N GLN A 754 -1.17 18.23 30.05
CA GLN A 754 -1.30 17.50 31.32
C GLN A 754 -2.56 17.93 32.12
N ALA A 755 -2.98 19.19 31.99
CA ALA A 755 -4.22 19.69 32.60
C ALA A 755 -5.50 19.17 31.93
N LEU A 756 -5.48 18.97 30.60
CA LEU A 756 -6.59 18.37 29.84
C LEU A 756 -6.67 16.86 30.11
N LEU A 757 -5.53 16.16 30.09
CA LEU A 757 -5.42 14.74 30.45
C LEU A 757 -5.93 14.49 31.88
N ARG A 758 -5.50 15.27 32.88
CA ARG A 758 -6.03 15.22 34.25
C ARG A 758 -7.55 15.38 34.27
N ASN A 759 -8.10 16.36 33.54
CA ASN A 759 -9.53 16.62 33.49
C ASN A 759 -10.30 15.44 32.87
N PHE A 760 -9.81 14.87 31.76
CA PHE A 760 -10.39 13.68 31.13
C PHE A 760 -10.41 12.47 32.08
N ILE A 761 -9.28 12.15 32.72
CA ILE A 761 -9.15 11.02 33.65
C ILE A 761 -10.08 11.20 34.87
N THR A 762 -10.12 12.41 35.44
CA THR A 762 -11.00 12.76 36.57
C THR A 762 -12.48 12.56 36.19
N MET A 763 -12.90 13.04 35.01
CA MET A 763 -14.27 12.90 34.52
C MET A 763 -14.63 11.45 34.15
N LEU A 764 -13.68 10.67 33.60
CA LEU A 764 -13.86 9.27 33.26
C LEU A 764 -14.06 8.43 34.53
N PHE A 765 -13.15 8.52 35.50
CA PHE A 765 -13.31 7.83 36.79
C PHE A 765 -14.52 8.34 37.60
N ALA A 766 -14.97 9.58 37.41
CA ALA A 766 -16.24 10.01 37.99
C ALA A 766 -17.44 9.18 37.49
N ARG A 767 -17.40 8.66 36.26
CA ARG A 767 -18.54 8.01 35.58
C ARG A 767 -18.47 6.48 35.43
N ILE A 768 -17.28 5.86 35.43
CA ILE A 768 -17.15 4.40 35.27
C ILE A 768 -17.23 3.64 36.61
N ALA A 769 -17.68 2.38 36.55
CA ALA A 769 -17.76 1.43 37.65
C ALA A 769 -17.58 -0.02 37.12
N PRO A 770 -17.11 -0.98 37.94
CA PRO A 770 -17.02 -2.38 37.55
C PRO A 770 -18.42 -3.04 37.43
N PRO A 771 -18.57 -4.17 36.70
CA PRO A 771 -17.51 -4.93 36.02
C PRO A 771 -17.02 -4.24 34.73
N PHE A 772 -15.73 -4.40 34.43
CA PHE A 772 -15.11 -3.86 33.22
C PHE A 772 -14.91 -4.96 32.16
N SER A 773 -15.02 -4.62 30.87
CA SER A 773 -14.71 -5.55 29.77
C SER A 773 -13.20 -5.62 29.50
N PRO A 774 -12.66 -6.74 28.97
CA PRO A 774 -11.23 -6.87 28.70
C PRO A 774 -10.72 -5.85 27.68
N LYS A 775 -11.45 -5.61 26.58
CA LYS A 775 -11.10 -4.57 25.59
C LYS A 775 -10.98 -3.18 26.24
N PHE A 776 -11.91 -2.82 27.13
CA PHE A 776 -11.86 -1.55 27.87
C PHE A 776 -10.68 -1.48 28.84
N VAL A 777 -10.41 -2.55 29.60
CA VAL A 777 -9.29 -2.59 30.55
C VAL A 777 -7.95 -2.45 29.82
N VAL A 778 -7.74 -3.14 28.69
CA VAL A 778 -6.53 -3.01 27.86
C VAL A 778 -6.41 -1.59 27.30
N ALA A 779 -7.46 -1.05 26.68
CA ALA A 779 -7.43 0.29 26.07
C ALA A 779 -7.18 1.41 27.10
N LEU A 780 -7.84 1.35 28.26
CA LEU A 780 -7.61 2.31 29.34
C LEU A 780 -6.22 2.16 29.97
N THR A 781 -5.72 0.93 30.10
CA THR A 781 -4.37 0.68 30.65
C THR A 781 -3.30 1.35 29.80
N LYS A 782 -3.34 1.21 28.47
CA LYS A 782 -2.40 1.87 27.54
C LYS A 782 -2.31 3.38 27.76
N ILE A 783 -3.42 4.05 28.08
CA ILE A 783 -3.45 5.49 28.41
C ILE A 783 -2.81 5.74 29.78
N LEU A 784 -3.20 4.96 30.81
CA LEU A 784 -2.73 5.13 32.18
C LEU A 784 -1.22 4.86 32.34
N THR A 785 -0.65 3.98 31.52
CA THR A 785 0.79 3.68 31.49
C THR A 785 1.63 4.76 30.80
N HIS A 786 1.05 5.74 30.11
CA HIS A 786 1.82 6.79 29.42
C HIS A 786 2.45 7.79 30.43
N PRO A 787 3.76 8.12 30.36
CA PRO A 787 4.42 8.96 31.39
C PRO A 787 3.76 10.33 31.63
N LYS A 788 3.36 11.05 30.56
CA LYS A 788 2.63 12.33 30.65
C LYS A 788 1.30 12.22 31.42
N VAL A 789 0.65 11.05 31.34
CA VAL A 789 -0.60 10.72 32.05
C VAL A 789 -0.33 10.39 33.51
N GLN A 790 0.74 9.66 33.82
CA GLN A 790 1.15 9.40 35.21
C GLN A 790 1.45 10.70 35.98
N THR A 791 2.14 11.66 35.36
CA THR A 791 2.37 12.99 35.95
C THR A 791 1.06 13.78 36.11
N ALA A 792 0.08 13.59 35.22
CA ALA A 792 -1.27 14.12 35.42
C ALA A 792 -1.98 13.46 36.62
N ILE A 793 -1.82 12.15 36.81
CA ILE A 793 -2.39 11.36 37.92
C ILE A 793 -1.79 11.76 39.28
N LYS A 794 -0.48 12.04 39.37
CA LYS A 794 0.15 12.61 40.58
C LYS A 794 -0.63 13.86 41.06
N SER A 795 -1.14 14.68 40.14
CA SER A 795 -1.95 15.88 40.41
C SER A 795 -3.49 15.68 40.48
N CYS A 796 -4.02 14.46 40.47
CA CYS A 796 -5.47 14.20 40.55
C CYS A 796 -6.07 14.32 41.98
N PRO A 797 -7.39 14.60 42.11
CA PRO A 797 -8.11 14.60 43.39
C PRO A 797 -8.06 13.25 44.13
N PRO A 798 -8.19 13.24 45.47
CA PRO A 798 -8.09 12.01 46.28
C PRO A 798 -9.20 10.98 45.99
N GLU A 799 -10.40 11.43 45.61
CA GLU A 799 -11.50 10.58 45.16
C GLU A 799 -11.14 9.81 43.89
N SER A 800 -10.60 10.51 42.89
CA SER A 800 -10.17 9.91 41.61
C SER A 800 -9.02 8.93 41.82
N LYS A 801 -8.05 9.27 42.67
CA LYS A 801 -6.98 8.34 43.09
C LYS A 801 -7.53 7.09 43.79
N THR A 802 -8.61 7.23 44.56
CA THR A 802 -9.27 6.09 45.23
C THR A 802 -10.02 5.19 44.24
N LYS A 803 -10.72 5.77 43.26
CA LYS A 803 -11.33 4.99 42.17
C LYS A 803 -10.28 4.31 41.27
N LEU A 804 -9.15 4.95 41.00
CA LEU A 804 -8.02 4.34 40.29
C LEU A 804 -7.42 3.15 41.06
N ARG A 805 -7.27 3.24 42.39
CA ARG A 805 -6.92 2.07 43.24
C ARG A 805 -7.96 0.95 43.14
N GLY A 806 -9.26 1.30 43.09
CA GLY A 806 -10.34 0.33 42.86
C GLY A 806 -10.21 -0.39 41.51
N PHE A 807 -9.90 0.33 40.43
CA PHE A 807 -9.65 -0.24 39.10
C PHE A 807 -8.43 -1.17 39.08
N VAL A 808 -7.29 -0.76 39.67
CA VAL A 808 -6.11 -1.63 39.76
C VAL A 808 -6.38 -2.87 40.64
N SER A 809 -7.16 -2.73 41.72
CA SER A 809 -7.60 -3.87 42.54
C SER A 809 -8.49 -4.84 41.76
N PHE A 810 -9.40 -4.33 40.92
CA PHE A 810 -10.23 -5.16 40.03
C PHE A 810 -9.36 -5.93 39.02
N CYS A 811 -8.39 -5.25 38.39
CA CYS A 811 -7.47 -5.90 37.43
C CYS A 811 -6.65 -7.00 38.12
N LYS A 812 -6.12 -6.76 39.32
CA LYS A 812 -5.38 -7.75 40.12
C LYS A 812 -6.22 -8.97 40.53
N LYS A 813 -7.54 -8.81 40.65
CA LYS A 813 -8.49 -9.89 41.00
C LYS A 813 -9.02 -10.67 39.79
N SER A 814 -8.73 -10.22 38.57
CA SER A 814 -9.33 -10.73 37.33
C SER A 814 -8.25 -11.35 36.42
N PRO A 815 -7.83 -12.60 36.69
CA PRO A 815 -6.74 -13.24 35.95
C PRO A 815 -7.06 -13.33 34.44
N GLY A 816 -6.08 -13.00 33.60
CA GLY A 816 -6.20 -13.04 32.14
C GLY A 816 -6.72 -11.75 31.47
N MET A 817 -7.06 -10.69 32.22
CA MET A 817 -7.49 -9.42 31.63
C MET A 817 -6.34 -8.49 31.17
N LEU A 818 -5.14 -8.68 31.72
CA LEU A 818 -3.90 -7.95 31.41
C LEU A 818 -2.71 -8.92 31.51
N SER A 819 -1.60 -8.63 30.82
CA SER A 819 -0.33 -9.31 31.08
C SER A 819 0.26 -8.90 32.44
N SER A 820 1.22 -9.69 32.94
CA SER A 820 1.95 -9.38 34.17
C SER A 820 2.55 -7.96 34.13
N ASP A 821 3.12 -7.58 33.01
CA ASP A 821 3.87 -6.32 32.87
C ASP A 821 2.95 -5.11 32.70
N GLN A 822 1.78 -5.26 32.09
CA GLN A 822 0.70 -4.26 32.11
C GLN A 822 0.13 -4.07 33.53
N LEU A 823 0.07 -5.14 34.33
CA LEU A 823 -0.38 -5.10 35.73
C LEU A 823 0.70 -4.52 36.66
N HIS A 824 1.98 -4.77 36.37
CA HIS A 824 3.13 -4.30 37.13
C HIS A 824 3.38 -2.81 36.88
N SER A 825 3.37 -2.37 35.63
CA SER A 825 3.48 -0.94 35.27
C SER A 825 2.36 -0.09 35.87
N LEU A 826 1.10 -0.56 35.89
CA LEU A 826 0.00 0.07 36.66
C LEU A 826 0.21 0.10 38.19
N THR A 827 1.08 -0.75 38.73
CA THR A 827 1.30 -0.90 40.18
C THR A 827 2.46 -0.05 40.67
N VAL A 828 3.64 -0.17 40.05
CA VAL A 828 4.87 0.55 40.43
C VAL A 828 4.61 2.05 40.48
N THR A 829 3.81 2.56 39.54
CA THR A 829 3.46 3.98 39.42
C THR A 829 2.53 4.50 40.53
N GLN A 830 1.94 3.64 41.37
CA GLN A 830 1.14 4.07 42.53
C GLN A 830 1.96 4.26 43.81
N ASP A 831 3.00 3.47 44.01
CA ASP A 831 3.74 3.41 45.28
C ASP A 831 4.74 4.56 45.46
N GLY A 832 5.05 5.31 44.40
CA GLY A 832 5.70 6.62 44.49
C GLY A 832 7.09 6.63 45.14
N ARG A 833 7.82 5.52 45.04
CA ARG A 833 9.27 5.48 45.31
C ARG A 833 9.99 5.82 44.00
N ASP A 834 10.60 7.01 43.99
CA ASP A 834 11.64 7.37 43.04
C ASP A 834 12.95 6.59 43.37
#